data_AF-A0AAP3DDF6-F1
#
_entry.id   AF-A0AAP3DDF6-F1
#
_cell.length_a   1.000
_cell.length_b   1.000
_cell.length_c   1.000
_cell.angle_alpha   90.00
_cell.angle_beta   90.00
_cell.angle_gamma   90.00
#
_symmetry.space_group_name_H-M   'P 1'
#
loop_
_entity.id
_entity.type
_entity.pdbx_description
1 polymer ?
#
loop_
_entity_poly.entity_id
_entity_poly.type
_entity_poly.pdbx_seq_one_letter_code
_entity_poly.pdbx_strand_id
1 'polypeptide(L)'
;MELRPYQQAARDSIQNEWRNGVKKTLLVLPTGCHAEDEKLLLANGESIKVQDVRLGDRLLGPDGEIRNVLHIQKGYSDLYRVTPVKGNSFVVTVDHKLTLIHTTTGELCDVTVEEWQSWSNNKKHLHKLIRSSAINNFPESEKNELPLSPYILGVMLGDGGLKHSINVTTPHKEIEQELEREAEHWGMWLEKKPAGKASTFVFKGGQVGCKGGKLHQVLSDLGLRRCGSGDKFVPQKYKTLPIEYRLEVIAGLLDTDGHYTTGGYDYISKSYQLASDLVFMCRSIGLAAYLTKTTKKCQDGFSGIYFRVSISGDCSIIPCRVKKKQSTKRKQKKDVLRTGFQIEKIDTGNYVGITVDGDNRYLMDDFTITHNCGKTIVFSKVIEDRVRLGERVLVLAHRGELLDQAADKLEKSTGLKCATEKAEQTSVGSWYRVVVGSVQTMMREKRLEQFDRSFFDTIIIDEAHHCISDSYQRVLHYFEDANVLGVTATPDRGDMRNLGSYFESLAYEYTLPKAIKEGFLSPIKALTIPLQLDLSAVGQQAGDFKSSDLGTALDPYLESIAAEMWRVAQDRKIVVFLPLVKTSKKFTDILNSIGFKAAEVNGESQDRAQILEDFDRDKYNVLCNSMLLTEGWDCPSVDCVVVLRPTKVRSLYSQMVGRGTRLYSGKTELLLLDFLWHTERHELCHPAHLIAENEEVAKAMTKQIEEAGIPLDLEAVEKQATEDVVSQREEALAKQLAEMKRRKRALVDPLQFEMSIQAEDIASYVPSFGWEMGPPSEKQIQTLEKLGILPDEIHNAGKATKLLERLDKRREEGLTTPKQIRFLEQRGFEHVGTWSFESAKRLIDRIAGNGWKVPAGINPKEYRGE
;
A
#
# COMPACT_ATOMS: atom_id res chain seq x y z
N MET A 1 14.84 12.58 10.68
CA MET A 1 13.52 12.66 9.99
C MET A 1 12.44 12.93 11.03
N GLU A 2 11.52 13.87 10.80
CA GLU A 2 10.32 14.06 11.64
C GLU A 2 9.24 13.03 11.27
N LEU A 3 8.52 12.51 12.28
CA LEU A 3 7.46 11.53 12.10
C LEU A 3 6.09 12.19 11.90
N ARG A 4 5.24 11.58 11.08
CA ARG A 4 3.85 12.00 10.82
C ARG A 4 2.96 11.78 12.05
N PRO A 5 1.83 12.47 12.26
CA PRO A 5 0.98 12.31 13.44
C PRO A 5 0.49 10.88 13.70
N TYR A 6 0.11 10.09 12.68
CA TYR A 6 -0.28 8.69 12.91
C TYR A 6 0.95 7.78 13.16
N GLN A 7 2.10 8.09 12.55
CA GLN A 7 3.37 7.39 12.78
C GLN A 7 3.94 7.72 14.16
N GLN A 8 3.75 8.95 14.58
CA GLN A 8 4.07 9.51 15.88
C GLN A 8 3.11 8.94 16.92
N ALA A 9 1.80 8.85 16.65
CA ALA A 9 0.83 8.17 17.52
C ALA A 9 1.13 6.68 17.65
N ALA A 10 1.47 5.98 16.56
CA ALA A 10 1.92 4.59 16.59
C ALA A 10 3.19 4.42 17.42
N ARG A 11 4.20 5.28 17.20
CA ARG A 11 5.45 5.30 17.99
C ARG A 11 5.20 5.62 19.46
N ASP A 12 4.40 6.63 19.76
CA ASP A 12 4.09 7.08 21.11
C ASP A 12 3.27 6.03 21.86
N SER A 13 2.36 5.35 21.17
CA SER A 13 1.65 4.19 21.70
C SER A 13 2.65 3.09 22.09
N ILE A 14 3.56 2.69 21.19
CA ILE A 14 4.61 1.70 21.52
C ILE A 14 5.45 2.13 22.73
N GLN A 15 5.87 3.41 22.77
CA GLN A 15 6.68 3.92 23.88
C GLN A 15 5.93 3.98 25.20
N ASN A 16 4.64 4.31 25.18
CA ASN A 16 3.81 4.34 26.37
C ASN A 16 3.56 2.93 26.89
N GLU A 17 3.28 1.96 26.02
CA GLU A 17 3.17 0.54 26.38
C GLU A 17 4.45 0.06 27.09
N TRP A 18 5.62 0.28 26.47
CA TRP A 18 6.92 -0.11 27.04
C TRP A 18 7.24 0.60 28.36
N ARG A 19 6.88 1.89 28.50
CA ARG A 19 7.04 2.63 29.78
C ARG A 19 6.12 2.14 30.88
N ASN A 20 4.93 1.66 30.51
CA ASN A 20 3.96 1.10 31.44
C ASN A 20 4.27 -0.36 31.83
N GLY A 21 5.40 -0.90 31.35
CA GLY A 21 5.87 -2.25 31.67
C GLY A 21 5.34 -3.34 30.76
N VAL A 22 4.57 -2.99 29.71
CA VAL A 22 4.13 -3.93 28.67
C VAL A 22 5.30 -4.10 27.71
N LYS A 23 5.99 -5.24 27.73
CA LYS A 23 7.22 -5.44 26.95
C LYS A 23 6.95 -5.91 25.52
N LYS A 24 5.81 -6.56 25.27
CA LYS A 24 5.54 -7.24 24.00
C LYS A 24 4.35 -6.59 23.29
N THR A 25 4.61 -5.85 22.23
CA THR A 25 3.62 -4.97 21.57
C THR A 25 3.47 -5.32 20.09
N LEU A 26 2.24 -5.29 19.56
CA LEU A 26 1.90 -5.56 18.16
C LEU A 26 1.39 -4.29 17.46
N LEU A 27 1.78 -4.06 16.21
CA LEU A 27 1.41 -2.90 15.38
C LEU A 27 0.90 -3.31 13.99
N VAL A 28 -0.16 -2.66 13.51
CA VAL A 28 -0.75 -2.93 12.18
C VAL A 28 -1.03 -1.63 11.42
N LEU A 29 -0.41 -1.42 10.24
CA LEU A 29 -0.48 -0.14 9.50
C LEU A 29 -0.82 -0.29 7.99
N PRO A 30 -1.67 0.59 7.39
CA PRO A 30 -1.85 0.71 5.93
C PRO A 30 -0.74 1.56 5.25
N THR A 31 -0.69 1.59 3.91
CA THR A 31 0.43 2.18 3.13
C THR A 31 -0.02 2.92 1.85
N GLY A 32 0.43 4.18 1.71
CA GLY A 32 -0.01 5.13 0.67
C GLY A 32 0.88 5.28 -0.55
N CYS A 33 0.27 5.60 -1.70
CA CYS A 33 0.69 5.15 -3.02
C CYS A 33 0.15 6.00 -4.21
N HIS A 34 0.63 5.74 -5.44
CA HIS A 34 0.17 6.38 -6.70
C HIS A 34 -1.01 5.64 -7.32
N ALA A 35 -1.94 6.31 -8.00
CA ALA A 35 -2.95 5.61 -8.79
C ALA A 35 -2.31 4.89 -10.00
N GLU A 36 -2.96 3.84 -10.51
CA GLU A 36 -2.55 3.23 -11.78
C GLU A 36 -2.52 4.25 -12.93
N ASP A 37 -1.70 3.97 -13.94
CA ASP A 37 -1.39 4.83 -15.11
C ASP A 37 -0.57 6.09 -14.84
N GLU A 38 -0.35 6.48 -13.59
CA GLU A 38 0.67 7.48 -13.26
C GLU A 38 2.05 7.01 -13.73
N LYS A 39 2.91 7.95 -14.10
CA LYS A 39 4.21 7.63 -14.70
C LYS A 39 5.37 8.13 -13.87
N LEU A 40 6.37 7.27 -13.73
CA LEU A 40 7.63 7.56 -13.07
C LEU A 40 8.76 7.62 -14.07
N LEU A 41 9.82 8.31 -13.69
CA LEU A 41 11.01 8.48 -14.50
C LEU A 41 12.08 7.46 -14.10
N LEU A 42 12.48 6.62 -15.04
CA LEU A 42 13.59 5.68 -14.91
C LEU A 42 14.94 6.42 -14.96
N ALA A 43 15.99 5.81 -14.41
CA ALA A 43 17.35 6.34 -14.42
C ALA A 43 17.95 6.47 -15.84
N ASN A 44 17.42 5.73 -16.82
CA ASN A 44 17.72 5.86 -18.24
C ASN A 44 16.93 6.98 -18.95
N GLY A 45 16.13 7.76 -18.20
CA GLY A 45 15.32 8.87 -18.71
C GLY A 45 14.05 8.47 -19.45
N GLU A 46 13.68 7.18 -19.47
CA GLU A 46 12.39 6.72 -20.00
C GLU A 46 11.29 6.79 -18.93
N SER A 47 10.04 6.86 -19.38
CA SER A 47 8.89 6.85 -18.48
C SER A 47 8.31 5.45 -18.38
N ILE A 48 8.06 5.00 -17.15
CA ILE A 48 7.39 3.73 -16.84
C ILE A 48 6.07 4.03 -16.13
N LYS A 49 5.01 3.28 -16.43
CA LYS A 49 3.79 3.40 -15.64
C LYS A 49 3.98 2.74 -14.27
N VAL A 50 3.41 3.29 -13.22
CA VAL A 50 3.61 2.80 -11.85
C VAL A 50 3.26 1.32 -11.69
N GLN A 51 2.23 0.82 -12.41
CA GLN A 51 1.81 -0.59 -12.34
C GLN A 51 2.79 -1.58 -13.00
N ASP A 52 3.62 -1.07 -13.92
CA ASP A 52 4.58 -1.86 -14.67
C ASP A 52 5.97 -1.89 -14.01
N VAL A 53 6.17 -1.09 -12.95
CA VAL A 53 7.40 -1.08 -12.15
C VAL A 53 7.58 -2.44 -11.49
N ARG A 54 8.82 -2.93 -11.49
CA ARG A 54 9.24 -4.22 -10.92
C ARG A 54 10.33 -4.03 -9.86
N LEU A 55 10.45 -4.99 -8.96
CA LEU A 55 11.57 -5.01 -7.99
C LEU A 55 12.90 -5.03 -8.75
N GLY A 56 13.83 -4.17 -8.34
CA GLY A 56 15.11 -3.99 -9.01
C GLY A 56 15.13 -2.96 -10.14
N ASP A 57 13.98 -2.41 -10.55
CA ASP A 57 13.97 -1.25 -11.45
C ASP A 57 14.69 -0.05 -10.81
N ARG A 58 15.29 0.79 -11.66
CA ARG A 58 16.11 1.94 -11.26
C ARG A 58 15.39 3.22 -11.63
N LEU A 59 14.79 3.89 -10.66
CA LEU A 59 14.15 5.20 -10.81
C LEU A 59 15.18 6.33 -10.72
N LEU A 60 14.82 7.51 -11.21
CA LEU A 60 15.64 8.72 -11.10
C LEU A 60 15.27 9.54 -9.87
N GLY A 61 16.27 9.90 -9.07
CA GLY A 61 16.15 10.84 -7.96
C GLY A 61 16.18 12.31 -8.41
N PRO A 62 15.70 13.25 -7.58
CA PRO A 62 15.72 14.69 -7.89
C PRO A 62 17.12 15.29 -8.01
N ASP A 63 18.13 14.62 -7.46
CA ASP A 63 19.55 14.93 -7.56
C ASP A 63 20.20 14.41 -8.85
N GLY A 64 19.47 13.61 -9.63
CA GLY A 64 19.99 12.92 -10.81
C GLY A 64 20.65 11.58 -10.52
N GLU A 65 20.62 11.11 -9.27
CA GLU A 65 21.19 9.82 -8.87
C GLU A 65 20.16 8.69 -8.95
N ILE A 66 20.63 7.45 -8.99
CA ILE A 66 19.78 6.24 -9.06
C ILE A 66 18.98 6.07 -7.76
N ARG A 67 17.75 5.55 -7.90
CA ARG A 67 16.87 5.11 -6.83
C ARG A 67 16.41 3.67 -7.13
N ASN A 68 16.94 2.70 -6.41
CA ASN A 68 16.58 1.29 -6.59
C ASN A 68 15.22 0.99 -5.97
N VAL A 69 14.32 0.37 -6.72
CA VAL A 69 13.01 -0.06 -6.20
C VAL A 69 13.20 -1.25 -5.27
N LEU A 70 12.98 -1.00 -3.97
CA LEU A 70 13.13 -1.97 -2.89
C LEU A 70 11.86 -2.75 -2.60
N HIS A 71 10.70 -2.10 -2.75
CA HIS A 71 9.41 -2.71 -2.45
C HIS A 71 8.31 -2.13 -3.33
N ILE A 72 7.41 -2.99 -3.79
CA ILE A 72 6.22 -2.63 -4.54
C ILE A 72 5.01 -3.20 -3.81
N GLN A 73 4.05 -2.34 -3.54
CA GLN A 73 2.76 -2.73 -3.00
C GLN A 73 1.68 -2.31 -3.97
N LYS A 74 0.67 -3.15 -4.17
CA LYS A 74 -0.54 -2.75 -4.88
C LYS A 74 -1.72 -2.84 -3.93
N GLY A 75 -2.71 -2.00 -4.13
CA GLY A 75 -3.94 -2.00 -3.33
C GLY A 75 -5.01 -1.15 -4.02
N TYR A 76 -6.11 -0.90 -3.32
CA TYR A 76 -7.15 0.04 -3.73
C TYR A 76 -7.35 0.99 -2.56
N SER A 77 -7.53 2.28 -2.83
CA SER A 77 -7.79 3.28 -1.78
C SER A 77 -8.62 4.43 -2.35
N ASP A 78 -9.09 5.32 -1.48
CA ASP A 78 -9.60 6.62 -1.87
C ASP A 78 -8.50 7.37 -2.62
N LEU A 79 -8.79 7.76 -3.85
CA LEU A 79 -7.86 8.51 -4.68
C LEU A 79 -8.20 10.00 -4.68
N TYR A 80 -7.13 10.79 -4.68
CA TYR A 80 -7.16 12.23 -4.64
C TYR A 80 -6.41 12.79 -5.84
N ARG A 81 -7.07 13.65 -6.61
CA ARG A 81 -6.42 14.40 -7.68
C ARG A 81 -5.62 15.51 -7.05
N VAL A 82 -4.33 15.54 -7.33
CA VAL A 82 -3.51 16.72 -7.13
C VAL A 82 -3.44 17.47 -8.44
N THR A 83 -4.01 18.67 -8.48
CA THR A 83 -4.08 19.51 -9.69
C THR A 83 -3.19 20.73 -9.50
N PRO A 84 -1.98 20.75 -10.09
CA PRO A 84 -1.14 21.93 -10.13
C PRO A 84 -1.79 23.06 -10.92
N VAL A 85 -1.58 24.31 -10.48
CA VAL A 85 -1.97 25.52 -11.25
C VAL A 85 -1.27 25.55 -12.60
N LYS A 86 -0.06 25.00 -12.67
CA LYS A 86 0.71 24.78 -13.91
C LYS A 86 1.34 23.38 -13.91
N GLY A 87 0.89 22.54 -14.83
CA GLY A 87 1.36 21.15 -14.95
C GLY A 87 0.22 20.20 -15.27
N ASN A 88 0.57 18.92 -15.37
CA ASN A 88 -0.43 17.85 -15.43
C ASN A 88 -0.89 17.55 -14.00
N SER A 89 -2.16 17.18 -13.84
CA SER A 89 -2.63 16.59 -12.58
C SER A 89 -2.07 15.18 -12.42
N PHE A 90 -1.92 14.73 -11.18
CA PHE A 90 -1.61 13.35 -10.85
C PHE A 90 -2.53 12.87 -9.73
N VAL A 91 -2.69 11.56 -9.59
CA VAL A 91 -3.63 10.94 -8.67
C VAL A 91 -2.91 10.03 -7.69
N VAL A 92 -3.21 10.19 -6.40
CA VAL A 92 -2.55 9.48 -5.29
C VAL A 92 -3.53 9.14 -4.18
N THR A 93 -3.16 8.24 -3.27
CA THR A 93 -3.98 7.94 -2.09
C THR A 93 -3.93 9.04 -1.04
N VAL A 94 -4.87 9.04 -0.09
CA VAL A 94 -4.97 10.03 1.00
C VAL A 94 -3.71 10.13 1.88
N ASP A 95 -2.99 9.03 2.01
CA ASP A 95 -1.79 8.88 2.84
C ASP A 95 -0.48 8.97 2.05
N HIS A 96 -0.57 9.22 0.73
CA HIS A 96 0.57 9.54 -0.13
C HIS A 96 1.26 10.82 0.34
N LYS A 97 2.59 10.82 0.30
CA LYS A 97 3.40 11.94 0.78
C LYS A 97 3.76 12.86 -0.38
N LEU A 98 3.35 14.12 -0.26
CA LEU A 98 3.75 15.21 -1.14
C LEU A 98 5.04 15.84 -0.61
N THR A 99 6.05 15.94 -1.46
CA THR A 99 7.22 16.77 -1.20
C THR A 99 6.93 18.19 -1.67
N LEU A 100 6.82 19.12 -0.72
CA LEU A 100 6.51 20.52 -0.93
C LEU A 100 7.72 21.39 -0.58
N ILE A 101 7.81 22.57 -1.19
CA ILE A 101 8.79 23.59 -0.86
C ILE A 101 8.11 24.81 -0.25
N HIS A 102 8.67 25.32 0.85
CA HIS A 102 8.24 26.59 1.42
C HIS A 102 8.75 27.74 0.54
N THR A 103 7.85 28.61 0.07
CA THR A 103 8.19 29.64 -0.93
C THR A 103 9.18 30.68 -0.43
N THR A 104 9.24 30.90 0.87
CA THR A 104 10.06 31.97 1.47
C THR A 104 11.42 31.43 1.96
N THR A 105 11.43 30.30 2.66
CA THR A 105 12.67 29.72 3.22
C THR A 105 13.40 28.82 2.21
N GLY A 106 12.66 28.24 1.24
CA GLY A 106 13.21 27.28 0.29
C GLY A 106 13.41 25.88 0.88
N GLU A 107 12.98 25.65 2.12
CA GLU A 107 13.07 24.34 2.78
C GLU A 107 12.02 23.39 2.22
N LEU A 108 12.42 22.12 2.10
CA LEU A 108 11.52 21.04 1.72
C LEU A 108 10.78 20.53 2.96
N CYS A 109 9.49 20.32 2.81
CA CYS A 109 8.65 19.63 3.78
C CYS A 109 7.80 18.58 3.07
N ASP A 110 7.31 17.64 3.85
CA ASP A 110 7.02 16.31 3.36
C ASP A 110 5.75 15.89 4.11
N VAL A 111 4.59 16.03 3.46
CA VAL A 111 3.26 16.04 4.09
C VAL A 111 2.32 15.08 3.39
N THR A 112 1.40 14.42 4.11
CA THR A 112 0.38 13.59 3.45
C THR A 112 -0.71 14.43 2.79
N VAL A 113 -1.47 13.84 1.86
CA VAL A 113 -2.66 14.48 1.30
C VAL A 113 -3.69 14.82 2.39
N GLU A 114 -3.89 13.93 3.36
CA GLU A 114 -4.73 14.17 4.54
C GLU A 114 -4.27 15.38 5.38
N GLU A 115 -2.99 15.40 5.75
CA GLU A 115 -2.41 16.47 6.56
C GLU A 115 -2.50 17.80 5.82
N TRP A 116 -2.18 17.82 4.52
CA TRP A 116 -2.27 19.03 3.73
C TRP A 116 -3.71 19.57 3.69
N GLN A 117 -4.73 18.70 3.62
CA GLN A 117 -6.12 19.13 3.64
C GLN A 117 -6.50 19.85 4.93
N SER A 118 -5.96 19.44 6.08
CA SER A 118 -6.19 20.10 7.37
C SER A 118 -5.44 21.43 7.56
N TRP A 119 -4.48 21.77 6.69
CA TRP A 119 -3.71 23.01 6.79
C TRP A 119 -4.56 24.27 6.55
N SER A 120 -4.18 25.35 7.25
CA SER A 120 -4.75 26.68 7.01
C SER A 120 -4.44 27.17 5.59
N ASN A 121 -5.32 28.03 5.05
CA ASN A 121 -5.15 28.60 3.71
C ASN A 121 -3.80 29.33 3.54
N ASN A 122 -3.30 29.97 4.59
CA ASN A 122 -1.98 30.62 4.56
C ASN A 122 -0.85 29.59 4.42
N LYS A 123 -0.89 28.50 5.21
CA LYS A 123 0.13 27.44 5.12
C LYS A 123 0.08 26.73 3.75
N LYS A 124 -1.11 26.44 3.21
CA LYS A 124 -1.29 25.94 1.83
C LYS A 124 -0.78 26.93 0.78
N HIS A 125 -0.94 28.23 1.01
CA HIS A 125 -0.44 29.26 0.10
C HIS A 125 1.09 29.34 0.10
N LEU A 126 1.76 29.10 1.22
CA LEU A 126 3.21 29.18 1.35
C LEU A 126 3.96 27.92 0.92
N HIS A 127 3.28 26.77 0.85
CA HIS A 127 3.89 25.50 0.43
C HIS A 127 3.43 25.11 -0.97
N LYS A 128 4.39 24.79 -1.84
CA LYS A 128 4.17 24.55 -3.27
C LYS A 128 4.72 23.19 -3.68
N LEU A 129 4.12 22.56 -4.69
CA LEU A 129 4.76 21.44 -5.36
C LEU A 129 6.04 21.95 -6.03
N ILE A 130 7.02 21.05 -6.12
CA ILE A 130 8.32 21.34 -6.69
C ILE A 130 8.69 20.29 -7.74
N ARG A 131 9.24 20.77 -8.86
CA ARG A 131 9.93 19.93 -9.85
C ARG A 131 11.43 19.92 -9.59
N SER A 132 12.11 18.86 -10.03
CA SER A 132 13.56 18.75 -9.90
C SER A 132 14.28 19.96 -10.48
N SER A 133 15.43 20.28 -9.91
CA SER A 133 16.41 21.13 -10.59
C SER A 133 16.93 20.44 -11.85
N ALA A 134 17.82 21.13 -12.57
CA ALA A 134 18.49 20.55 -13.73
C ALA A 134 19.18 19.22 -13.34
N ILE A 135 18.87 18.16 -14.07
CA ILE A 135 19.59 16.89 -14.00
C ILE A 135 20.89 17.13 -14.78
N ASN A 136 22.06 17.02 -14.14
CA ASN A 136 23.31 17.27 -14.84
C ASN A 136 23.68 16.12 -15.79
N ASN A 137 23.57 14.88 -15.29
CA ASN A 137 23.87 13.66 -16.01
C ASN A 137 22.80 12.61 -15.68
N PHE A 138 22.33 11.87 -16.68
CA PHE A 138 21.53 10.67 -16.44
C PHE A 138 22.47 9.49 -16.17
N PRO A 139 22.27 8.71 -15.09
CA PRO A 139 23.21 7.65 -14.68
C PRO A 139 23.47 6.59 -15.76
N GLU A 140 22.46 6.29 -16.57
CA GLU A 140 22.49 5.23 -17.59
C GLU A 140 22.61 5.79 -19.02
N SER A 141 23.04 7.04 -19.17
CA SER A 141 23.26 7.62 -20.50
C SER A 141 24.35 6.84 -21.25
N GLU A 142 24.11 6.44 -22.50
CA GLU A 142 25.15 5.90 -23.36
C GLU A 142 26.19 6.99 -23.69
N LYS A 143 27.41 6.85 -23.15
CA LYS A 143 28.51 7.82 -23.34
C LYS A 143 29.36 7.56 -24.60
N ASN A 144 28.81 6.84 -25.58
CA ASN A 144 29.51 6.51 -26.83
C ASN A 144 29.76 7.76 -27.68
N GLU A 145 30.64 7.64 -28.68
CA GLU A 145 30.92 8.70 -29.66
C GLU A 145 29.61 9.18 -30.30
N LEU A 146 29.31 10.48 -30.16
CA LEU A 146 28.10 11.08 -30.69
C LEU A 146 28.15 11.06 -32.22
N PRO A 147 27.24 10.34 -32.90
CA PRO A 147 27.36 10.16 -34.34
C PRO A 147 26.92 11.39 -35.13
N LEU A 148 26.40 12.42 -34.48
CA LEU A 148 26.01 13.70 -35.07
C LEU A 148 26.13 14.78 -33.98
N SER A 149 26.59 15.98 -34.35
CA SER A 149 26.60 17.13 -33.45
C SER A 149 25.21 17.40 -32.86
N PRO A 150 25.07 17.55 -31.53
CA PRO A 150 23.77 17.80 -30.89
C PRO A 150 23.05 19.05 -31.41
N TYR A 151 23.78 20.14 -31.68
CA TYR A 151 23.19 21.34 -32.27
C TYR A 151 22.66 21.08 -33.68
N ILE A 152 23.44 20.41 -34.52
CA ILE A 152 23.03 20.07 -35.88
C ILE A 152 21.84 19.12 -35.90
N LEU A 153 21.79 18.16 -34.97
CA LEU A 153 20.61 17.32 -34.79
C LEU A 153 19.38 18.20 -34.57
N GLY A 154 19.44 19.17 -33.64
CA GLY A 154 18.34 20.10 -33.39
C GLY A 154 17.93 20.89 -34.65
N VAL A 155 18.90 21.39 -35.41
CA VAL A 155 18.65 22.10 -36.68
C VAL A 155 17.99 21.18 -37.72
N MET A 156 18.46 19.94 -37.89
CA MET A 156 17.88 18.97 -38.82
C MET A 156 16.46 18.56 -38.40
N LEU A 157 16.19 18.50 -37.10
CA LEU A 157 14.86 18.18 -36.57
C LEU A 157 13.86 19.33 -36.78
N GLY A 158 14.29 20.59 -36.72
CA GLY A 158 13.44 21.73 -37.09
C GLY A 158 13.27 21.85 -38.61
N ASP A 159 14.20 22.56 -39.25
CA ASP A 159 14.13 22.96 -40.67
C ASP A 159 14.68 21.91 -41.66
N GLY A 160 15.12 20.74 -41.17
CA GLY A 160 15.73 19.73 -42.03
C GLY A 160 14.72 18.94 -42.87
N GLY A 161 15.01 18.78 -44.16
CA GLY A 161 14.43 17.74 -45.01
C GLY A 161 15.22 16.44 -44.83
N LEU A 162 14.54 15.37 -44.38
CA LEU A 162 15.13 14.05 -44.12
C LEU A 162 14.44 12.91 -44.89
N LYS A 163 13.52 13.24 -45.82
CA LYS A 163 12.71 12.24 -46.55
C LYS A 163 13.33 11.79 -47.87
N HIS A 164 13.76 12.72 -48.72
CA HIS A 164 14.33 12.40 -50.03
C HIS A 164 15.83 12.70 -50.11
N SER A 165 16.24 13.87 -49.64
CA SER A 165 17.65 14.27 -49.46
C SER A 165 17.87 14.70 -48.01
N ILE A 166 19.14 14.84 -47.59
CA ILE A 166 19.51 15.50 -46.32
C ILE A 166 19.77 16.97 -46.67
N ASN A 167 18.87 17.84 -46.25
CA ASN A 167 19.00 19.26 -46.50
C ASN A 167 18.44 20.08 -45.33
N VAL A 168 18.87 21.32 -45.20
CA VAL A 168 18.33 22.30 -44.24
C VAL A 168 18.02 23.58 -44.99
N THR A 169 16.83 24.14 -44.79
CA THR A 169 16.46 25.43 -45.38
C THR A 169 16.46 26.50 -44.31
N THR A 170 17.35 27.48 -44.42
CA THR A 170 17.48 28.53 -43.40
C THR A 170 17.82 29.89 -44.02
N PRO A 171 17.29 30.99 -43.48
CA PRO A 171 17.73 32.35 -43.81
C PRO A 171 18.87 32.84 -42.90
N HIS A 172 19.30 32.04 -41.93
CA HIS A 172 20.22 32.45 -40.87
C HIS A 172 21.66 32.03 -41.17
N LYS A 173 22.55 33.04 -41.29
CA LYS A 173 23.97 32.84 -41.60
C LYS A 173 24.70 32.07 -40.50
N GLU A 174 24.27 32.23 -39.25
CA GLU A 174 24.83 31.52 -38.11
C GLU A 174 24.57 30.00 -38.21
N ILE A 175 23.41 29.60 -38.75
CA ILE A 175 23.10 28.18 -39.01
C ILE A 175 23.89 27.67 -40.22
N GLU A 176 24.04 28.47 -41.29
CA GLU A 176 24.87 28.15 -42.47
C GLU A 176 26.31 27.79 -42.04
N GLN A 177 26.92 28.59 -41.16
CA GLN A 177 28.28 28.33 -40.67
C GLN A 177 28.43 27.02 -39.89
N GLU A 178 27.44 26.66 -39.07
CA GLU A 178 27.46 25.38 -38.34
C GLU A 178 27.26 24.20 -39.30
N LEU A 179 26.40 24.35 -40.33
CA LEU A 179 26.23 23.34 -41.37
C LEU A 179 27.52 23.13 -42.17
N GLU A 180 28.26 24.21 -42.49
CA GLU A 180 29.55 24.14 -43.18
C GLU A 180 30.58 23.36 -42.37
N ARG A 181 30.71 23.66 -41.07
CA ARG A 181 31.61 22.91 -40.17
C ARG A 181 31.23 21.44 -40.06
N GLU A 182 29.94 21.15 -39.97
CA GLU A 182 29.47 19.77 -39.94
C GLU A 182 29.78 19.06 -41.26
N ALA A 183 29.55 19.70 -42.41
CA ALA A 183 29.88 19.13 -43.71
C ALA A 183 31.39 18.83 -43.81
N GLU A 184 32.25 19.75 -43.38
CA GLU A 184 33.71 19.54 -43.32
C GLU A 184 34.08 18.37 -42.42
N HIS A 185 33.47 18.24 -41.23
CA HIS A 185 33.68 17.11 -40.33
C HIS A 185 33.38 15.76 -40.99
N TRP A 186 32.33 15.69 -41.83
CA TRP A 186 31.98 14.49 -42.59
C TRP A 186 32.79 14.30 -43.88
N GLY A 187 33.66 15.26 -44.24
CA GLY A 187 34.35 15.32 -45.53
C GLY A 187 33.38 15.50 -46.70
N MET A 188 32.22 16.12 -46.46
CA MET A 188 31.17 16.44 -47.41
C MET A 188 31.23 17.92 -47.81
N TRP A 189 30.47 18.31 -48.83
CA TRP A 189 30.25 19.73 -49.15
C TRP A 189 28.75 20.06 -49.20
N LEU A 190 28.43 21.35 -49.08
CA LEU A 190 27.07 21.86 -49.17
C LEU A 190 26.78 22.43 -50.55
N GLU A 191 25.75 21.91 -51.21
CA GLU A 191 25.16 22.55 -52.39
C GLU A 191 24.12 23.58 -51.92
N LYS A 192 24.36 24.86 -52.18
CA LYS A 192 23.45 25.96 -51.84
C LYS A 192 22.45 26.21 -52.98
N LYS A 193 21.14 26.16 -52.66
CA LYS A 193 20.05 26.43 -53.60
C LYS A 193 19.18 27.60 -53.11
N PRO A 194 18.74 28.50 -54.01
CA PRO A 194 17.85 29.60 -53.62
C PRO A 194 16.46 29.07 -53.24
N ALA A 195 15.91 29.57 -52.12
CA ALA A 195 14.59 29.19 -51.60
C ALA A 195 13.85 30.44 -51.08
N GLY A 196 13.42 31.31 -51.99
CA GLY A 196 12.77 32.58 -51.64
C GLY A 196 13.71 33.50 -50.85
N LYS A 197 13.32 33.86 -49.62
CA LYS A 197 14.16 34.68 -48.70
C LYS A 197 15.20 33.85 -47.92
N ALA A 198 15.23 32.54 -48.12
CA ALA A 198 16.15 31.61 -47.48
C ALA A 198 17.01 30.89 -48.52
N SER A 199 17.98 30.10 -48.04
CA SER A 199 18.74 29.16 -48.87
C SER A 199 18.55 27.73 -48.36
N THR A 200 18.41 26.78 -49.28
CA THR A 200 18.43 25.35 -48.97
C THR A 200 19.85 24.82 -49.16
N PHE A 201 20.42 24.25 -48.10
CA PHE A 201 21.74 23.64 -48.09
C PHE A 201 21.57 22.13 -48.15
N VAL A 202 22.05 21.51 -49.22
CA VAL A 202 21.96 20.06 -49.43
C VAL A 202 23.33 19.45 -49.19
N PHE A 203 23.41 18.47 -48.28
CA PHE A 203 24.63 17.71 -48.07
C PHE A 203 24.89 16.81 -49.29
N LYS A 204 26.08 16.95 -49.90
CA LYS A 204 26.51 16.15 -51.05
C LYS A 204 27.74 15.32 -50.70
N GLY A 205 27.85 14.15 -51.32
CA GLY A 205 28.87 13.13 -51.03
C GLY A 205 30.28 13.71 -51.04
N GLY A 206 31.22 13.10 -50.30
CA GLY A 206 32.57 13.63 -50.13
C GLY A 206 33.56 13.31 -51.24
N GLN A 207 34.81 13.74 -51.09
CA GLN A 207 35.92 13.25 -51.93
C GLN A 207 36.05 11.71 -51.80
N VAL A 208 36.65 11.04 -52.79
CA VAL A 208 36.85 9.58 -52.76
C VAL A 208 37.61 9.18 -51.49
N GLY A 209 36.99 8.36 -50.63
CA GLY A 209 37.54 7.94 -49.33
C GLY A 209 36.94 8.64 -48.09
N CYS A 210 36.06 9.63 -48.27
CA CYS A 210 35.43 10.35 -47.14
C CYS A 210 34.28 9.58 -46.47
N LYS A 211 34.00 9.93 -45.20
CA LYS A 211 32.90 9.36 -44.40
C LYS A 211 31.49 9.75 -44.90
N GLY A 212 31.34 10.54 -45.96
CA GLY A 212 30.06 11.13 -46.38
C GLY A 212 28.91 10.14 -46.70
N GLY A 213 29.22 8.88 -47.05
CA GLY A 213 28.21 7.82 -47.13
C GLY A 213 27.65 7.38 -45.77
N LYS A 214 28.40 7.61 -44.68
CA LYS A 214 28.03 7.25 -43.31
C LYS A 214 27.03 8.20 -42.67
N LEU A 215 26.90 9.46 -43.09
CA LEU A 215 25.88 10.36 -42.52
C LEU A 215 24.46 9.86 -42.81
N HIS A 216 24.24 9.31 -44.02
CA HIS A 216 22.99 8.64 -44.36
C HIS A 216 22.73 7.43 -43.45
N GLN A 217 23.76 6.63 -43.19
CA GLN A 217 23.69 5.48 -42.29
C GLN A 217 23.38 5.92 -40.86
N VAL A 218 24.09 6.92 -40.33
CA VAL A 218 23.86 7.50 -39.00
C VAL A 218 22.41 7.95 -38.83
N LEU A 219 21.88 8.73 -39.78
CA LEU A 219 20.48 9.18 -39.70
C LEU A 219 19.49 8.02 -39.82
N SER A 220 19.86 6.94 -40.51
CA SER A 220 19.07 5.71 -40.56
C SER A 220 19.11 4.96 -39.23
N ASP A 221 20.30 4.83 -38.62
CA ASP A 221 20.51 4.17 -37.32
C ASP A 221 19.84 4.94 -36.18
N LEU A 222 19.77 6.26 -36.29
CA LEU A 222 18.99 7.13 -35.38
C LEU A 222 17.48 7.08 -35.64
N GLY A 223 17.03 6.38 -36.68
CA GLY A 223 15.61 6.28 -37.06
C GLY A 223 15.01 7.56 -37.64
N LEU A 224 15.82 8.55 -38.03
CA LEU A 224 15.38 9.86 -38.52
C LEU A 224 15.24 9.92 -40.04
N ARG A 225 15.82 8.95 -40.76
CA ARG A 225 15.71 8.88 -42.21
C ARG A 225 14.27 8.54 -42.60
N ARG A 226 13.75 9.21 -43.63
CA ARG A 226 12.37 9.07 -44.14
C ARG A 226 11.28 9.69 -43.27
N CYS A 227 11.60 10.23 -42.09
CA CYS A 227 10.67 11.01 -41.29
C CYS A 227 10.21 12.27 -42.04
N GLY A 228 8.89 12.50 -42.07
CA GLY A 228 8.29 13.76 -42.46
C GLY A 228 8.13 14.71 -41.28
N SER A 229 7.58 15.90 -41.48
CA SER A 229 7.36 16.89 -40.41
C SER A 229 6.43 16.42 -39.29
N GLY A 230 5.61 15.39 -39.53
CA GLY A 230 4.74 14.77 -38.53
C GLY A 230 5.39 13.68 -37.67
N ASP A 231 6.53 13.13 -38.10
CA ASP A 231 7.07 11.87 -37.55
C ASP A 231 8.48 12.03 -36.98
N LYS A 232 9.02 13.26 -36.96
CA LYS A 232 10.32 13.56 -36.34
C LYS A 232 10.24 13.37 -34.82
N PHE A 233 11.35 13.01 -34.20
CA PHE A 233 11.51 12.86 -32.75
C PHE A 233 12.96 13.10 -32.35
N VAL A 234 13.25 13.32 -31.07
CA VAL A 234 14.63 13.35 -30.56
C VAL A 234 15.00 11.94 -30.10
N PRO A 235 16.05 11.30 -30.67
CA PRO A 235 16.45 9.96 -30.24
C PRO A 235 16.80 9.92 -28.75
N GLN A 236 16.39 8.84 -28.05
CA GLN A 236 16.51 8.70 -26.59
C GLN A 236 17.92 9.02 -26.08
N LYS A 237 18.95 8.53 -26.77
CA LYS A 237 20.34 8.77 -26.40
C LYS A 237 20.74 10.25 -26.34
N TYR A 238 20.10 11.14 -27.13
CA TYR A 238 20.37 12.59 -27.09
C TYR A 238 19.57 13.28 -25.98
N LYS A 239 18.43 12.71 -25.58
CA LYS A 239 17.59 13.24 -24.50
C LYS A 239 18.20 13.06 -23.11
N THR A 240 19.19 12.19 -22.96
CA THR A 240 19.80 11.83 -21.66
C THR A 240 21.29 12.15 -21.56
N LEU A 241 21.86 12.82 -22.56
CA LEU A 241 23.25 13.28 -22.52
C LEU A 241 23.52 14.24 -21.36
N PRO A 242 24.79 14.47 -21.03
CA PRO A 242 25.17 15.59 -20.16
C PRO A 242 24.51 16.91 -20.59
N ILE A 243 24.21 17.74 -19.59
CA ILE A 243 23.37 18.94 -19.74
C ILE A 243 23.82 19.87 -20.87
N GLU A 244 25.12 20.01 -21.07
CA GLU A 244 25.72 20.82 -22.13
C GLU A 244 25.26 20.38 -23.53
N TYR A 245 25.15 19.08 -23.79
CA TYR A 245 24.73 18.57 -25.10
C TYR A 245 23.21 18.67 -25.29
N ARG A 246 22.42 18.50 -24.22
CA ARG A 246 20.97 18.72 -24.29
C ARG A 246 20.63 20.17 -24.60
N LEU A 247 21.35 21.11 -23.99
CA LEU A 247 21.24 22.54 -24.28
C LEU A 247 21.48 22.85 -25.76
N GLU A 248 22.43 22.15 -26.38
CA GLU A 248 22.75 22.27 -27.81
C GLU A 248 21.63 21.77 -28.72
N VAL A 249 21.04 20.60 -28.41
CA VAL A 249 19.86 20.10 -29.17
C VAL A 249 18.70 21.09 -29.08
N ILE A 250 18.42 21.59 -27.87
CA ILE A 250 17.37 22.59 -27.63
C ILE A 250 17.66 23.87 -28.42
N ALA A 251 18.91 24.36 -28.41
CA ALA A 251 19.32 25.55 -29.15
C ALA A 251 19.05 25.39 -30.66
N GLY A 252 19.42 24.26 -31.26
CA GLY A 252 19.18 24.00 -32.68
C GLY A 252 17.68 23.98 -33.04
N LEU A 253 16.85 23.39 -32.18
CA LEU A 253 15.38 23.39 -32.35
C LEU A 253 14.78 24.79 -32.21
N LEU A 254 15.29 25.60 -31.28
CA LEU A 254 14.79 26.96 -31.06
C LEU A 254 15.27 27.93 -32.14
N ASP A 255 16.50 27.81 -32.62
CA ASP A 255 17.06 28.66 -33.68
C ASP A 255 16.32 28.50 -35.01
N THR A 256 15.80 27.30 -35.27
CA THR A 256 14.94 26.97 -36.42
C THR A 256 13.51 27.45 -36.16
N ASP A 257 12.70 26.67 -35.44
CA ASP A 257 11.24 26.87 -35.32
C ASP A 257 10.80 27.61 -34.04
N GLY A 258 11.72 27.95 -33.13
CA GLY A 258 11.40 28.66 -31.89
C GLY A 258 11.03 30.14 -32.10
N HIS A 259 10.15 30.67 -31.28
CA HIS A 259 9.79 32.08 -31.24
C HIS A 259 10.08 32.63 -29.85
N TYR A 260 11.05 33.53 -29.74
CA TYR A 260 11.40 34.17 -28.47
C TYR A 260 10.40 35.28 -28.15
N THR A 261 9.72 35.18 -27.01
CA THR A 261 8.72 36.14 -26.54
C THR A 261 8.86 36.39 -25.05
N THR A 262 8.98 37.66 -24.64
CA THR A 262 8.87 38.08 -23.23
C THR A 262 9.70 37.25 -22.23
N GLY A 263 10.94 36.87 -22.59
CA GLY A 263 11.84 36.12 -21.70
C GLY A 263 11.59 34.61 -21.65
N GLY A 264 10.87 34.05 -22.62
CA GLY A 264 10.68 32.62 -22.83
C GLY A 264 10.55 32.28 -24.32
N TYR A 265 10.29 31.02 -24.66
CA TYR A 265 10.12 30.58 -26.05
C TYR A 265 8.79 29.88 -26.27
N ASP A 266 8.22 30.08 -27.45
CA ASP A 266 7.21 29.20 -28.01
C ASP A 266 7.81 28.39 -29.15
N TYR A 267 7.57 27.10 -29.18
CA TYR A 267 7.97 26.21 -30.26
C TYR A 267 6.72 25.50 -30.79
N ILE A 268 6.58 25.36 -32.10
CA ILE A 268 5.39 24.75 -32.71
C ILE A 268 5.82 23.67 -33.68
N SER A 269 5.30 22.45 -33.50
CA SER A 269 5.58 21.33 -34.39
C SER A 269 4.30 20.60 -34.81
N LYS A 270 4.35 19.95 -35.99
CA LYS A 270 3.33 18.98 -36.41
C LYS A 270 3.50 17.63 -35.68
N SER A 271 4.74 17.28 -35.33
CA SER A 271 5.04 16.06 -34.61
C SER A 271 4.75 16.24 -33.12
N TYR A 272 3.83 15.42 -32.59
CA TYR A 272 3.58 15.32 -31.16
C TYR A 272 4.83 14.85 -30.42
N GLN A 273 5.51 13.83 -30.96
CA GLN A 273 6.67 13.22 -30.33
C GLN A 273 7.82 14.23 -30.19
N LEU A 274 8.14 14.98 -31.26
CA LEU A 274 9.18 16.01 -31.21
C LEU A 274 8.85 17.11 -30.20
N ALA A 275 7.59 17.54 -30.14
CA ALA A 275 7.16 18.55 -29.18
C ALA A 275 7.21 18.03 -27.74
N SER A 276 6.82 16.78 -27.50
CA SER A 276 6.92 16.11 -26.20
C SER A 276 8.37 15.89 -25.78
N ASP A 277 9.25 15.50 -26.71
CA ASP A 277 10.68 15.33 -26.47
C ASP A 277 11.35 16.67 -26.10
N LEU A 278 10.96 17.77 -26.76
CA LEU A 278 11.42 19.11 -26.38
C LEU A 278 10.96 19.50 -24.97
N VAL A 279 9.71 19.18 -24.59
CA VAL A 279 9.23 19.40 -23.22
C VAL A 279 10.06 18.63 -22.20
N PHE A 280 10.32 17.35 -22.47
CA PHE A 280 11.17 16.52 -21.63
C PHE A 280 12.57 17.14 -21.47
N MET A 281 13.23 17.48 -22.58
CA MET A 281 14.58 18.05 -22.54
C MET A 281 14.60 19.39 -21.79
N CYS A 282 13.64 20.29 -22.04
CA CYS A 282 13.56 21.56 -21.30
C CYS A 282 13.36 21.35 -19.79
N ARG A 283 12.52 20.40 -19.38
CA ARG A 283 12.34 20.06 -17.95
C ARG A 283 13.60 19.47 -17.34
N SER A 284 14.29 18.60 -18.08
CA SER A 284 15.52 17.95 -17.63
C SER A 284 16.68 18.92 -17.39
N ILE A 285 16.65 20.12 -17.98
CA ILE A 285 17.64 21.20 -17.76
C ILE A 285 17.15 22.27 -16.76
N GLY A 286 16.06 22.00 -16.03
CA GLY A 286 15.53 22.90 -15.00
C GLY A 286 14.69 24.06 -15.52
N LEU A 287 14.16 23.99 -16.75
CA LEU A 287 13.19 24.94 -17.27
C LEU A 287 11.76 24.40 -17.15
N ALA A 288 10.79 25.31 -17.09
CA ALA A 288 9.38 24.92 -17.16
C ALA A 288 8.94 24.88 -18.63
N ALA A 289 8.42 23.74 -19.06
CA ALA A 289 7.86 23.55 -20.40
C ALA A 289 6.47 22.91 -20.35
N TYR A 290 5.57 23.39 -21.21
CA TYR A 290 4.18 22.95 -21.27
C TYR A 290 3.75 22.71 -22.72
N LEU A 291 3.11 21.57 -22.98
CA LEU A 291 2.60 21.18 -24.28
C LEU A 291 1.12 21.51 -24.40
N THR A 292 0.71 22.13 -25.50
CA THR A 292 -0.70 22.42 -25.80
C THR A 292 -1.03 22.06 -27.25
N LYS A 293 -2.18 21.41 -27.47
CA LYS A 293 -2.69 21.14 -28.81
C LYS A 293 -3.34 22.41 -29.36
N THR A 294 -2.99 22.81 -30.58
CA THR A 294 -3.52 24.00 -31.24
C THR A 294 -3.92 23.70 -32.68
N THR A 295 -4.99 24.34 -33.16
CA THR A 295 -5.43 24.21 -34.55
C THR A 295 -4.99 25.44 -35.31
N LYS A 296 -4.19 25.25 -36.37
CA LYS A 296 -3.79 26.34 -37.26
C LYS A 296 -4.56 26.25 -38.57
N LYS A 297 -5.07 27.40 -39.02
CA LYS A 297 -5.73 27.56 -40.32
C LYS A 297 -4.79 28.31 -41.27
N CYS A 298 -4.54 27.74 -42.45
CA CYS A 298 -3.89 28.42 -43.55
C CYS A 298 -4.85 29.44 -44.19
N GLN A 299 -4.30 30.45 -44.87
CA GLN A 299 -5.11 31.49 -45.55
C GLN A 299 -5.98 30.91 -46.68
N ASP A 300 -5.61 29.75 -47.16
CA ASP A 300 -6.18 28.90 -48.21
C ASP A 300 -7.24 27.90 -47.68
N GLY A 301 -7.64 28.03 -46.40
CA GLY A 301 -8.76 27.28 -45.80
C GLY A 301 -8.42 25.93 -45.19
N PHE A 302 -7.20 25.42 -45.39
CA PHE A 302 -6.73 24.17 -44.79
C PHE A 302 -6.46 24.33 -43.29
N SER A 303 -7.01 23.44 -42.45
CA SER A 303 -6.76 23.44 -41.00
C SER A 303 -6.01 22.18 -40.58
N GLY A 304 -4.94 22.33 -39.80
CA GLY A 304 -4.16 21.23 -39.26
C GLY A 304 -4.00 21.31 -37.74
N ILE A 305 -3.83 20.14 -37.12
CA ILE A 305 -3.47 20.02 -35.70
C ILE A 305 -1.95 20.21 -35.57
N TYR A 306 -1.56 21.07 -34.64
CA TYR A 306 -0.17 21.33 -34.26
C TYR A 306 -0.04 21.28 -32.75
N PHE A 307 1.19 21.17 -32.26
CA PHE A 307 1.52 21.13 -30.85
C PHE A 307 2.45 22.30 -30.52
N ARG A 308 2.00 23.16 -29.61
CA ARG A 308 2.76 24.31 -29.11
C ARG A 308 3.39 23.97 -27.77
N VAL A 309 4.71 24.15 -27.69
CA VAL A 309 5.50 24.07 -26.47
C VAL A 309 5.78 25.48 -25.99
N SER A 310 5.35 25.81 -24.77
CA SER A 310 5.70 27.08 -24.11
C SER A 310 6.77 26.83 -23.06
N ILE A 311 7.91 27.51 -23.20
CA ILE A 311 9.12 27.35 -22.39
C ILE A 311 9.36 28.62 -21.60
N SER A 312 9.63 28.47 -20.30
CA SER A 312 9.88 29.56 -19.37
C SER A 312 10.90 29.16 -18.30
N GLY A 313 11.53 30.14 -17.67
CA GLY A 313 12.64 29.93 -16.74
C GLY A 313 13.84 30.76 -17.16
N ASP A 314 15.03 30.45 -16.64
CA ASP A 314 16.25 31.17 -17.04
C ASP A 314 16.75 30.71 -18.41
N CYS A 315 16.03 31.12 -19.46
CA CYS A 315 16.27 30.71 -20.83
C CYS A 315 17.63 31.16 -21.40
N SER A 316 18.39 32.03 -20.69
CA SER A 316 19.74 32.42 -21.11
C SER A 316 20.77 31.28 -21.01
N ILE A 317 20.44 30.19 -20.33
CA ILE A 317 21.30 28.99 -20.32
C ILE A 317 21.34 28.31 -21.69
N ILE A 318 20.34 28.55 -22.56
CA ILE A 318 20.26 27.93 -23.89
C ILE A 318 21.16 28.70 -24.85
N PRO A 319 22.19 28.06 -25.44
CA PRO A 319 23.17 28.72 -26.29
C PRO A 319 22.66 28.92 -27.72
N CYS A 320 21.55 29.63 -27.93
CA CYS A 320 21.07 29.94 -29.29
C CYS A 320 22.13 30.72 -30.09
N ARG A 321 22.36 30.33 -31.35
CA ARG A 321 23.30 30.96 -32.29
C ARG A 321 22.66 32.15 -32.97
N VAL A 322 21.36 32.08 -33.27
CA VAL A 322 20.65 33.16 -33.97
C VAL A 322 20.44 34.32 -32.98
N LYS A 323 21.08 35.47 -33.23
CA LYS A 323 21.10 36.61 -32.30
C LYS A 323 19.71 37.04 -31.79
N LYS A 324 18.72 37.12 -32.68
CA LYS A 324 17.33 37.49 -32.33
C LYS A 324 16.61 36.47 -31.42
N LYS A 325 17.17 35.27 -31.28
CA LYS A 325 16.64 34.20 -30.44
C LYS A 325 17.48 33.96 -29.19
N GLN A 326 18.51 34.76 -28.92
CA GLN A 326 19.24 34.70 -27.66
C GLN A 326 18.44 35.33 -26.53
N SER A 327 18.22 34.58 -25.45
CA SER A 327 17.50 35.09 -24.28
C SER A 327 18.42 35.89 -23.37
N THR A 328 17.91 36.98 -22.81
CA THR A 328 18.56 37.69 -21.71
C THR A 328 18.36 36.94 -20.39
N LYS A 329 19.25 37.14 -19.42
CA LYS A 329 19.11 36.58 -18.06
C LYS A 329 17.77 36.97 -17.45
N ARG A 330 17.10 36.02 -16.81
CA ARG A 330 15.77 36.23 -16.25
C ARG A 330 15.78 37.23 -15.09
N LYS A 331 14.88 38.22 -15.15
CA LYS A 331 14.71 39.25 -14.09
C LYS A 331 13.70 38.87 -13.00
N GLN A 332 12.81 37.92 -13.27
CA GLN A 332 11.77 37.52 -12.32
C GLN A 332 12.35 36.66 -11.19
N LYS A 333 12.05 37.04 -9.94
CA LYS A 333 12.48 36.29 -8.73
C LYS A 333 11.74 34.97 -8.53
N LYS A 334 10.50 34.84 -9.04
CA LYS A 334 9.67 33.63 -8.83
C LYS A 334 10.28 32.43 -9.53
N ASP A 335 10.54 31.36 -8.81
CA ASP A 335 11.03 30.11 -9.36
C ASP A 335 9.93 29.43 -10.21
N VAL A 336 10.28 28.98 -11.43
CA VAL A 336 9.34 28.34 -12.36
C VAL A 336 9.08 26.88 -12.04
N LEU A 337 9.94 26.27 -11.22
CA LEU A 337 9.83 24.87 -10.80
C LEU A 337 8.84 24.70 -9.64
N ARG A 338 8.37 25.80 -9.05
CA ARG A 338 7.43 25.81 -7.93
C ARG A 338 6.04 26.15 -8.41
N THR A 339 5.05 25.34 -8.04
CA THR A 339 3.67 25.53 -8.49
C THR A 339 2.66 25.35 -7.37
N GLY A 340 1.65 26.22 -7.35
CA GLY A 340 0.50 26.02 -6.46
C GLY A 340 -0.32 24.83 -6.94
N PHE A 341 -1.17 24.30 -6.08
CA PHE A 341 -2.02 23.17 -6.44
C PHE A 341 -3.25 23.13 -5.56
N GLN A 342 -4.23 22.35 -6.01
CA GLN A 342 -5.43 21.99 -5.26
C GLN A 342 -5.50 20.47 -5.18
N ILE A 343 -6.14 19.97 -4.12
CA ILE A 343 -6.42 18.55 -3.96
C ILE A 343 -7.94 18.39 -3.86
N GLU A 344 -8.47 17.45 -4.63
CA GLU A 344 -9.87 17.04 -4.57
C GLU A 344 -9.94 15.51 -4.48
N LYS A 345 -10.86 14.99 -3.66
CA LYS A 345 -11.20 13.57 -3.67
C LYS A 345 -11.88 13.26 -5.01
N ILE A 346 -11.45 12.21 -5.70
CA ILE A 346 -12.09 11.78 -6.95
C ILE A 346 -13.02 10.60 -6.66
N ASP A 347 -12.44 9.41 -6.56
CA ASP A 347 -13.12 8.13 -6.48
C ASP A 347 -12.15 7.12 -5.86
N THR A 348 -12.61 5.91 -5.57
CA THR A 348 -11.74 4.81 -5.16
C THR A 348 -11.10 4.16 -6.38
N GLY A 349 -9.85 3.72 -6.26
CA GLY A 349 -9.11 3.22 -7.40
C GLY A 349 -7.87 2.44 -7.01
N ASN A 350 -7.37 1.64 -7.96
CA ASN A 350 -6.15 0.87 -7.76
C ASN A 350 -4.98 1.83 -7.57
N TYR A 351 -4.09 1.46 -6.68
CA TYR A 351 -2.85 2.16 -6.42
C TYR A 351 -1.65 1.23 -6.46
N VAL A 352 -0.49 1.82 -6.69
CA VAL A 352 0.82 1.20 -6.63
C VAL A 352 1.76 2.04 -5.77
N GLY A 353 2.17 1.44 -4.67
CA GLY A 353 3.12 1.95 -3.71
C GLY A 353 4.53 1.53 -4.05
N ILE A 354 5.42 2.51 -4.17
CA ILE A 354 6.82 2.26 -4.49
C ILE A 354 7.67 2.77 -3.34
N THR A 355 8.55 1.90 -2.86
CA THR A 355 9.59 2.25 -1.90
C THR A 355 10.93 2.13 -2.61
N VAL A 356 11.63 3.25 -2.75
CA VAL A 356 13.01 3.30 -3.24
C VAL A 356 14.01 3.50 -2.11
N ASP A 357 15.28 3.36 -2.42
CA ASP A 357 16.39 3.70 -1.53
C ASP A 357 16.80 5.19 -1.62
N GLY A 358 18.01 5.54 -1.16
CA GLY A 358 18.51 6.92 -1.14
C GLY A 358 17.77 7.81 -0.13
N ASP A 359 17.38 9.02 -0.57
CA ASP A 359 16.65 10.00 0.24
C ASP A 359 15.13 9.77 0.26
N ASN A 360 14.66 8.63 -0.25
CA ASN A 360 13.24 8.26 -0.38
C ASN A 360 12.43 9.10 -1.37
N ARG A 361 13.09 9.92 -2.19
CA ARG A 361 12.46 10.74 -3.24
C ARG A 361 12.86 10.27 -4.62
N TYR A 362 11.90 10.31 -5.53
CA TYR A 362 12.06 9.96 -6.93
C TYR A 362 11.19 10.88 -7.80
N LEU A 363 11.37 10.81 -9.11
CA LEU A 363 10.72 11.70 -10.06
C LEU A 363 9.56 11.03 -10.78
N MET A 364 8.48 11.80 -10.93
CA MET A 364 7.44 11.54 -11.92
C MET A 364 7.94 11.87 -13.33
N ASP A 365 7.25 11.42 -14.37
CA ASP A 365 7.63 11.68 -15.77
C ASP A 365 7.70 13.16 -16.15
N ASP A 366 6.97 14.02 -15.43
CA ASP A 366 6.98 15.47 -15.58
C ASP A 366 8.05 16.19 -14.71
N PHE A 367 8.94 15.42 -14.08
CA PHE A 367 9.97 15.86 -13.13
C PHE A 367 9.43 16.39 -11.79
N THR A 368 8.15 16.19 -11.49
CA THR A 368 7.62 16.45 -10.13
C THR A 368 8.27 15.51 -9.12
N ILE A 369 8.72 16.05 -8.00
CA ILE A 369 9.34 15.28 -6.92
C ILE A 369 8.23 14.59 -6.11
N THR A 370 8.37 13.27 -5.93
CA THR A 370 7.46 12.43 -5.12
C THR A 370 8.23 11.53 -4.15
N HIS A 371 7.54 10.79 -3.28
CA HIS A 371 8.14 10.12 -2.11
C HIS A 371 7.57 8.70 -1.84
N ASN A 372 8.33 7.87 -1.10
CA ASN A 372 8.00 6.51 -0.62
C ASN A 372 6.76 6.31 0.27
N CYS A 373 6.31 5.04 0.35
CA CYS A 373 5.29 4.45 1.24
C CYS A 373 5.79 4.18 2.70
N GLY A 374 4.90 4.11 3.71
CA GLY A 374 5.19 4.46 5.12
C GLY A 374 5.48 3.39 6.22
N LYS A 375 5.45 2.08 5.98
CA LYS A 375 5.63 1.03 7.05
C LYS A 375 7.03 1.01 7.68
N THR A 376 8.07 1.03 6.84
CA THR A 376 9.46 0.87 7.30
C THR A 376 9.97 2.06 8.14
N ILE A 377 9.36 3.23 8.00
CA ILE A 377 9.78 4.44 8.71
C ILE A 377 9.44 4.36 10.21
N VAL A 378 8.30 3.74 10.57
CA VAL A 378 7.84 3.69 11.97
C VAL A 378 8.78 2.82 12.80
N PHE A 379 9.06 1.58 12.38
CA PHE A 379 9.94 0.72 13.17
C PHE A 379 11.41 1.17 13.11
N SER A 380 11.91 1.72 11.98
CA SER A 380 13.26 2.32 11.93
C SER A 380 13.44 3.41 12.98
N LYS A 381 12.40 4.24 13.20
CA LYS A 381 12.46 5.30 14.20
C LYS A 381 12.37 4.77 15.64
N VAL A 382 11.63 3.68 15.86
CA VAL A 382 11.64 2.95 17.14
C VAL A 382 13.04 2.40 17.42
N ILE A 383 13.71 1.77 16.44
CA ILE A 383 15.11 1.30 16.56
C ILE A 383 16.04 2.44 16.94
N GLU A 384 15.91 3.59 16.26
CA GLU A 384 16.73 4.77 16.55
C GLU A 384 16.59 5.24 17.99
N ASP A 385 15.35 5.31 18.50
CA ASP A 385 15.09 5.73 19.87
C ASP A 385 15.66 4.75 20.90
N ARG A 386 15.59 3.44 20.63
CA ARG A 386 16.18 2.42 21.49
C ARG A 386 17.70 2.51 21.53
N VAL A 387 18.35 2.60 20.36
CA VAL A 387 19.80 2.73 20.28
C VAL A 387 20.30 4.01 20.97
N ARG A 388 19.54 5.10 20.91
CA ARG A 388 19.85 6.34 21.66
C ARG A 388 19.81 6.17 23.18
N LEU A 389 19.01 5.24 23.70
CA LEU A 389 19.02 4.86 25.12
C LEU A 389 20.21 3.96 25.49
N GLY A 390 21.05 3.59 24.52
CA GLY A 390 22.16 2.67 24.73
C GLY A 390 21.76 1.21 24.64
N GLU A 391 20.57 0.91 24.10
CA GLU A 391 20.07 -0.45 23.90
C GLU A 391 20.68 -1.12 22.65
N ARG A 392 20.65 -2.45 22.61
CA ARG A 392 20.96 -3.30 21.47
C ARG A 392 19.68 -3.88 20.88
N VAL A 393 19.54 -3.78 19.56
CA VAL A 393 18.31 -4.14 18.84
C VAL A 393 18.56 -5.27 17.86
N LEU A 394 17.71 -6.29 17.88
CA LEU A 394 17.68 -7.38 16.91
C LEU A 394 16.46 -7.22 15.99
N VAL A 395 16.68 -7.16 14.67
CA VAL A 395 15.61 -7.20 13.66
C VAL A 395 15.57 -8.61 13.07
N LEU A 396 14.48 -9.32 13.29
CA LEU A 396 14.26 -10.68 12.80
C LEU A 396 13.43 -10.67 11.52
N ALA A 397 13.91 -11.37 10.49
CA ALA A 397 13.13 -11.68 9.29
C ALA A 397 13.30 -13.15 8.89
N HIS A 398 12.23 -13.70 8.30
CA HIS A 398 12.17 -15.12 7.90
C HIS A 398 12.94 -15.40 6.58
N ARG A 399 12.99 -14.41 5.66
CA ARG A 399 13.69 -14.57 4.35
C ARG A 399 15.00 -13.81 4.31
N GLY A 400 16.02 -14.45 3.72
CA GLY A 400 17.38 -13.91 3.67
C GLY A 400 17.49 -12.59 2.92
N GLU A 401 16.69 -12.39 1.87
CA GLU A 401 16.68 -11.20 1.02
C GLU A 401 16.04 -9.99 1.71
N LEU A 402 15.15 -10.22 2.70
CA LEU A 402 14.51 -9.15 3.47
C LEU A 402 15.45 -8.54 4.52
N LEU A 403 16.46 -9.29 4.95
CA LEU A 403 17.47 -8.83 5.94
C LEU A 403 18.36 -7.73 5.37
N ASP A 404 18.87 -7.93 4.16
CA ASP A 404 19.75 -6.98 3.49
C ASP A 404 18.98 -5.67 3.19
N GLN A 405 17.69 -5.76 2.86
CA GLN A 405 16.81 -4.61 2.64
C GLN A 405 16.46 -3.84 3.92
N ALA A 406 16.26 -4.54 5.05
CA ALA A 406 15.98 -3.91 6.33
C ALA A 406 17.20 -3.14 6.85
N ALA A 407 18.40 -3.72 6.68
CA ALA A 407 19.68 -3.12 7.00
C ALA A 407 19.90 -1.79 6.25
N ASP A 408 19.76 -1.82 4.92
CA ASP A 408 19.93 -0.65 4.06
C ASP A 408 18.96 0.49 4.39
N LYS A 409 17.68 0.15 4.62
CA LYS A 409 16.65 1.14 4.95
C LYS A 409 16.90 1.78 6.32
N LEU A 410 17.38 1.01 7.29
CA LEU A 410 17.69 1.54 8.62
C LEU A 410 18.85 2.55 8.57
N GLU A 411 19.93 2.22 7.87
CA GLU A 411 21.08 3.12 7.70
C GLU A 411 20.67 4.41 7.00
N LYS A 412 19.90 4.31 5.91
CA LYS A 412 19.45 5.47 5.13
C LYS A 412 18.47 6.38 5.90
N SER A 413 17.60 5.81 6.75
CA SER A 413 16.57 6.58 7.47
C SER A 413 17.04 7.17 8.80
N THR A 414 17.98 6.51 9.48
CA THR A 414 18.39 6.86 10.85
C THR A 414 19.90 7.15 10.99
N GLY A 415 20.71 6.79 9.99
CA GLY A 415 22.16 6.80 10.07
C GLY A 415 22.77 5.62 10.83
N LEU A 416 21.94 4.70 11.34
CA LEU A 416 22.40 3.54 12.11
C LEU A 416 22.85 2.41 11.19
N LYS A 417 24.12 2.05 11.30
CA LYS A 417 24.67 0.83 10.71
C LYS A 417 24.33 -0.38 11.56
N CYS A 418 24.18 -1.53 10.91
CA CYS A 418 23.86 -2.78 11.57
C CYS A 418 24.85 -3.89 11.20
N ALA A 419 24.95 -4.91 12.07
CA ALA A 419 25.62 -6.16 11.77
C ALA A 419 24.63 -7.18 11.21
N THR A 420 25.12 -8.12 10.40
CA THR A 420 24.29 -9.18 9.82
C THR A 420 24.54 -10.52 10.51
N GLU A 421 23.47 -11.25 10.78
CA GLU A 421 23.49 -12.54 11.46
C GLU A 421 22.76 -13.59 10.61
N LYS A 422 23.49 -14.23 9.69
CA LYS A 422 22.92 -15.04 8.59
C LYS A 422 23.91 -16.11 8.12
N ALA A 423 23.48 -17.37 8.13
CA ALA A 423 24.29 -18.52 7.73
C ALA A 423 25.68 -18.51 8.41
N GLU A 424 26.77 -18.41 7.63
CA GLU A 424 28.14 -18.36 8.16
C GLU A 424 28.55 -16.97 8.70
N GLN A 425 27.77 -15.92 8.42
CA GLN A 425 28.03 -14.57 8.93
C GLN A 425 27.58 -14.46 10.39
N THR A 426 28.40 -13.83 11.23
CA THR A 426 28.14 -13.60 12.66
C THR A 426 28.34 -12.14 13.03
N SER A 427 27.46 -11.65 13.89
CA SER A 427 27.47 -10.32 14.51
C SER A 427 28.24 -10.29 15.84
N VAL A 428 28.69 -11.45 16.34
CA VAL A 428 29.45 -11.57 17.59
C VAL A 428 30.77 -10.80 17.49
N GLY A 429 31.05 -9.95 18.49
CA GLY A 429 32.22 -9.06 18.50
C GLY A 429 32.05 -7.79 17.65
N SER A 430 30.90 -7.59 17.01
CA SER A 430 30.58 -6.34 16.31
C SER A 430 30.34 -5.20 17.28
N TRP A 431 30.75 -3.99 16.88
CA TRP A 431 30.49 -2.75 17.60
C TRP A 431 29.09 -2.17 17.30
N TYR A 432 28.40 -2.68 16.28
CA TYR A 432 27.07 -2.21 15.91
C TYR A 432 26.03 -2.60 16.96
N ARG A 433 25.19 -1.62 17.32
CA ARG A 433 24.09 -1.82 18.29
C ARG A 433 22.84 -2.41 17.66
N VAL A 434 22.76 -2.45 16.34
CA VAL A 434 21.65 -3.09 15.63
C VAL A 434 22.17 -4.32 14.91
N VAL A 435 21.46 -5.43 15.04
CA VAL A 435 21.73 -6.68 14.36
C VAL A 435 20.51 -7.04 13.52
N VAL A 436 20.72 -7.38 12.25
CA VAL A 436 19.67 -7.89 11.37
C VAL A 436 19.93 -9.38 11.15
N GLY A 437 19.02 -10.21 11.65
CA GLY A 437 19.24 -11.65 11.82
C GLY A 437 18.19 -12.54 11.17
N SER A 438 18.65 -13.57 10.46
CA SER A 438 17.79 -14.64 9.96
C SER A 438 17.33 -15.52 11.11
N VAL A 439 16.03 -15.76 11.22
CA VAL A 439 15.48 -16.67 12.24
C VAL A 439 16.04 -18.07 12.11
N GLN A 440 16.25 -18.58 10.90
CA GLN A 440 16.83 -19.92 10.68
C GLN A 440 18.26 -20.06 11.21
N THR A 441 18.99 -18.95 11.27
CA THR A 441 20.35 -18.91 11.81
C THR A 441 20.30 -18.72 13.32
N MET A 442 19.49 -17.76 13.78
CA MET A 442 19.32 -17.43 15.19
C MET A 442 18.71 -18.56 16.00
N MET A 443 17.83 -19.41 15.45
CA MET A 443 17.19 -20.50 16.21
C MET A 443 18.14 -21.66 16.57
N ARG A 444 19.37 -21.68 16.02
CA ARG A 444 20.34 -22.75 16.24
C ARG A 444 20.97 -22.57 17.62
N GLU A 445 20.91 -23.60 18.46
CA GLU A 445 21.45 -23.59 19.84
C GLU A 445 22.91 -23.12 19.89
N LYS A 446 23.77 -23.73 19.06
CA LYS A 446 25.18 -23.31 18.91
C LYS A 446 25.38 -21.85 18.53
N ARG A 447 24.38 -21.20 17.91
CA ARG A 447 24.44 -19.77 17.57
C ARG A 447 23.91 -18.91 18.71
N LEU A 448 22.79 -19.28 19.33
CA LEU A 448 22.24 -18.58 20.50
C LEU A 448 23.24 -18.50 21.65
N GLU A 449 23.92 -19.61 21.96
CA GLU A 449 24.91 -19.70 23.03
C GLU A 449 26.12 -18.77 22.84
N GLN A 450 26.31 -18.20 21.65
CA GLN A 450 27.36 -17.20 21.39
C GLN A 450 26.96 -15.80 21.87
N PHE A 451 25.68 -15.57 22.15
CA PHE A 451 25.15 -14.33 22.69
C PHE A 451 24.80 -14.52 24.17
N ASP A 452 25.06 -13.51 24.99
CA ASP A 452 24.50 -13.49 26.34
C ASP A 452 22.96 -13.40 26.29
N ARG A 453 22.23 -13.97 27.25
CA ARG A 453 20.76 -13.90 27.28
C ARG A 453 20.21 -12.47 27.39
N SER A 454 21.00 -11.56 27.95
CA SER A 454 20.71 -10.14 28.04
C SER A 454 21.33 -9.31 26.91
N PHE A 455 21.87 -9.95 25.87
CA PHE A 455 22.62 -9.27 24.82
C PHE A 455 21.77 -8.30 23.99
N PHE A 456 20.50 -8.61 23.76
CA PHE A 456 19.55 -7.76 23.05
C PHE A 456 18.51 -7.21 24.03
N ASP A 457 18.31 -5.90 24.01
CA ASP A 457 17.32 -5.20 24.84
C ASP A 457 15.98 -5.03 24.11
N THR A 458 16.00 -5.00 22.77
CA THR A 458 14.80 -4.89 21.93
C THR A 458 14.87 -5.85 20.74
N ILE A 459 13.75 -6.50 20.41
CA ILE A 459 13.57 -7.36 19.24
C ILE A 459 12.43 -6.81 18.37
N ILE A 460 12.66 -6.68 17.07
CA ILE A 460 11.65 -6.31 16.09
C ILE A 460 11.38 -7.47 15.16
N ILE A 461 10.11 -7.81 14.98
CA ILE A 461 9.63 -8.87 14.11
C ILE A 461 8.79 -8.23 13.00
N ASP A 462 9.30 -8.28 11.77
CA ASP A 462 8.48 -8.02 10.58
C ASP A 462 7.66 -9.28 10.26
N GLU A 463 6.42 -9.11 9.82
CA GLU A 463 5.41 -10.18 9.73
C GLU A 463 5.23 -10.95 11.05
N ALA A 464 4.79 -10.21 12.07
CA ALA A 464 4.61 -10.67 13.45
C ALA A 464 3.85 -12.00 13.61
N HIS A 465 3.00 -12.37 12.66
CA HIS A 465 2.24 -13.62 12.68
C HIS A 465 3.13 -14.88 12.69
N HIS A 466 4.42 -14.79 12.33
CA HIS A 466 5.36 -15.91 12.43
C HIS A 466 5.91 -16.17 13.84
N CYS A 467 5.71 -15.26 14.80
CA CYS A 467 6.39 -15.30 16.11
C CYS A 467 6.05 -16.55 16.95
N ILE A 468 4.97 -17.24 16.63
CA ILE A 468 4.41 -18.36 17.39
C ILE A 468 5.11 -19.68 17.06
N SER A 469 5.79 -19.73 15.91
CA SER A 469 6.55 -20.91 15.51
C SER A 469 7.68 -21.23 16.49
N ASP A 470 7.99 -22.52 16.68
CA ASP A 470 9.06 -22.98 17.57
C ASP A 470 10.40 -22.32 17.27
N SER A 471 10.67 -22.00 16.00
CA SER A 471 11.89 -21.31 15.57
C SER A 471 11.98 -19.89 16.15
N TYR A 472 10.91 -19.11 16.06
CA TYR A 472 10.84 -17.78 16.67
C TYR A 472 10.80 -17.88 18.21
N GLN A 473 9.97 -18.76 18.77
CA GLN A 473 9.85 -18.93 20.21
C GLN A 473 11.18 -19.31 20.87
N ARG A 474 12.02 -20.13 20.23
CA ARG A 474 13.36 -20.44 20.76
C ARG A 474 14.25 -19.21 20.86
N VAL A 475 14.22 -18.32 19.88
CA VAL A 475 14.97 -17.06 19.91
C VAL A 475 14.39 -16.12 20.97
N LEU A 476 13.07 -15.96 20.98
CA LEU A 476 12.35 -15.05 21.88
C LEU A 476 12.43 -15.49 23.34
N HIS A 477 12.47 -16.80 23.62
CA HIS A 477 12.66 -17.34 24.96
C HIS A 477 14.12 -17.22 25.43
N TYR A 478 15.09 -17.30 24.52
CA TYR A 478 16.49 -17.09 24.87
C TYR A 478 16.76 -15.65 25.33
N PHE A 479 16.10 -14.68 24.70
CA PHE A 479 16.17 -13.24 25.00
C PHE A 479 14.89 -12.74 25.69
N GLU A 480 14.44 -13.43 26.75
CA GLU A 480 13.13 -13.21 27.36
C GLU A 480 12.92 -11.81 27.96
N ASP A 481 14.01 -11.13 28.35
CA ASP A 481 13.96 -9.82 28.99
C ASP A 481 13.78 -8.65 28.01
N ALA A 482 13.94 -8.90 26.71
CA ALA A 482 13.89 -7.87 25.68
C ALA A 482 12.47 -7.34 25.45
N ASN A 483 12.35 -6.05 25.11
CA ASN A 483 11.12 -5.50 24.55
C ASN A 483 10.91 -6.05 23.14
N VAL A 484 9.69 -6.46 22.79
CA VAL A 484 9.40 -7.06 21.48
C VAL A 484 8.33 -6.26 20.74
N LEU A 485 8.64 -5.81 19.53
CA LEU A 485 7.71 -5.16 18.61
C LEU A 485 7.41 -6.08 17.43
N GLY A 486 6.16 -6.50 17.29
CA GLY A 486 5.64 -7.14 16.09
C GLY A 486 5.02 -6.12 15.14
N VAL A 487 5.32 -6.18 13.85
CA VAL A 487 4.65 -5.37 12.82
C VAL A 487 4.00 -6.31 11.80
N THR A 488 2.75 -6.06 11.41
CA THR A 488 2.08 -6.82 10.34
C THR A 488 1.06 -5.98 9.57
N ALA A 489 0.67 -6.41 8.37
CA ALA A 489 -0.30 -5.70 7.54
C ALA A 489 -1.76 -6.00 7.92
N THR A 490 -2.06 -7.18 8.46
CA THR A 490 -3.42 -7.68 8.70
C THR A 490 -3.40 -8.88 9.67
N PRO A 491 -3.55 -8.70 11.00
CA PRO A 491 -3.84 -9.83 11.87
C PRO A 491 -5.35 -10.10 11.87
N ASP A 492 -5.69 -11.37 12.08
CA ASP A 492 -7.08 -11.81 12.25
C ASP A 492 -7.39 -12.09 13.73
N ARG A 493 -8.65 -12.28 14.18
CA ARG A 493 -8.99 -12.55 15.60
C ARG A 493 -8.39 -13.86 16.12
N GLY A 494 -8.29 -14.89 15.27
CA GLY A 494 -7.61 -16.15 15.62
C GLY A 494 -6.11 -15.96 15.78
N ASP A 495 -5.50 -15.20 14.87
CA ASP A 495 -4.11 -14.77 14.99
C ASP A 495 -3.92 -13.79 16.13
N MET A 496 -4.88 -12.96 16.52
CA MET A 496 -4.76 -12.07 17.67
C MET A 496 -4.83 -12.84 18.98
N ARG A 497 -5.60 -13.93 19.09
CA ARG A 497 -5.57 -14.80 20.27
C ARG A 497 -4.22 -15.52 20.39
N ASN A 498 -3.75 -16.05 19.26
CA ASN A 498 -2.47 -16.74 19.15
C ASN A 498 -1.28 -15.78 19.32
N LEU A 499 -1.31 -14.62 18.67
CA LEU A 499 -0.35 -13.54 18.85
C LEU A 499 -0.47 -12.97 20.26
N GLY A 500 -1.67 -12.90 20.82
CA GLY A 500 -1.97 -12.50 22.20
C GLY A 500 -1.49 -13.49 23.26
N SER A 501 -1.05 -14.70 22.87
CA SER A 501 -0.34 -15.61 23.77
C SER A 501 1.11 -15.16 23.98
N TYR A 502 1.64 -14.34 23.07
CA TYR A 502 2.99 -13.82 23.12
C TYR A 502 3.01 -12.30 23.34
N PHE A 503 2.34 -11.53 22.48
CA PHE A 503 2.17 -10.09 22.59
C PHE A 503 1.13 -9.74 23.66
N GLU A 504 1.48 -8.77 24.49
CA GLU A 504 0.71 -8.32 25.65
C GLU A 504 -0.28 -7.21 25.27
N SER A 505 -0.04 -6.49 24.15
CA SER A 505 -0.94 -5.45 23.63
C SER A 505 -0.92 -5.29 22.10
N LEU A 506 -2.05 -4.84 21.54
CA LEU A 506 -2.20 -4.37 20.15
C LEU A 506 -2.26 -2.83 20.16
N ALA A 507 -1.18 -2.20 19.71
CA ALA A 507 -1.03 -0.75 19.76
C ALA A 507 -1.88 -0.01 18.70
N TYR A 508 -2.17 -0.61 17.53
CA TYR A 508 -2.90 0.04 16.41
C TYR A 508 -3.38 -0.96 15.31
N GLU A 509 -4.55 -0.76 14.64
CA GLU A 509 -5.17 -1.69 13.65
C GLU A 509 -5.97 -1.12 12.43
N TYR A 510 -5.90 -1.78 11.24
CA TYR A 510 -6.78 -1.62 10.04
C TYR A 510 -7.08 -2.99 9.33
N THR A 511 -8.35 -3.38 9.10
CA THR A 511 -8.79 -4.78 8.81
C THR A 511 -9.27 -5.09 7.37
N LEU A 512 -9.29 -6.38 6.98
CA LEU A 512 -9.78 -6.89 5.68
C LEU A 512 -11.29 -6.63 5.42
N PRO A 513 -12.22 -6.85 6.37
CA PRO A 513 -13.64 -6.58 6.15
C PRO A 513 -13.90 -5.08 5.95
N LYS A 514 -13.14 -4.24 6.65
CA LYS A 514 -13.16 -2.79 6.45
C LYS A 514 -12.69 -2.42 5.05
N ALA A 515 -11.65 -3.09 4.53
CA ALA A 515 -11.20 -2.90 3.16
C ALA A 515 -12.24 -3.36 2.11
N ILE A 516 -12.93 -4.49 2.30
CA ILE A 516 -13.99 -4.94 1.38
C ILE A 516 -15.18 -3.97 1.39
N LYS A 517 -15.67 -3.59 2.59
CA LYS A 517 -16.82 -2.69 2.78
C LYS A 517 -16.61 -1.28 2.23
N GLU A 518 -15.37 -0.80 2.26
CA GLU A 518 -14.97 0.50 1.70
C GLU A 518 -14.65 0.40 0.18
N GLY A 519 -14.86 -0.78 -0.43
CA GLY A 519 -14.67 -1.04 -1.86
C GLY A 519 -13.22 -1.31 -2.26
N PHE A 520 -12.30 -1.44 -1.29
CA PHE A 520 -10.86 -1.65 -1.49
C PHE A 520 -10.44 -3.05 -1.94
N LEU A 521 -11.36 -4.00 -1.93
CA LEU A 521 -11.16 -5.35 -2.40
C LEU A 521 -12.44 -5.85 -3.08
N SER A 522 -12.30 -6.81 -4.00
CA SER A 522 -13.44 -7.46 -4.66
C SER A 522 -14.33 -8.12 -3.62
N PRO A 523 -15.67 -7.99 -3.73
CA PRO A 523 -16.61 -8.75 -2.93
C PRO A 523 -16.33 -10.25 -3.05
N ILE A 524 -16.45 -10.96 -1.94
CA ILE A 524 -16.20 -12.40 -1.89
C ILE A 524 -17.55 -13.11 -1.92
N LYS A 525 -17.77 -13.88 -2.98
CA LYS A 525 -18.89 -14.83 -3.05
C LYS A 525 -18.39 -16.21 -2.67
N ALA A 526 -18.88 -16.74 -1.56
CA ALA A 526 -18.55 -18.09 -1.12
C ALA A 526 -19.58 -19.08 -1.64
N LEU A 527 -19.11 -20.21 -2.17
CA LEU A 527 -19.92 -21.38 -2.46
C LEU A 527 -19.33 -22.58 -1.74
N THR A 528 -20.11 -23.16 -0.84
CA THR A 528 -19.73 -24.42 -0.18
C THR A 528 -20.28 -25.59 -0.99
N ILE A 529 -19.41 -26.52 -1.39
CA ILE A 529 -19.77 -27.70 -2.18
C ILE A 529 -19.68 -28.93 -1.28
N PRO A 530 -20.75 -29.73 -1.17
CA PRO A 530 -20.81 -30.84 -0.24
C PRO A 530 -19.86 -31.97 -0.63
N LEU A 531 -18.77 -32.11 0.11
CA LEU A 531 -17.89 -33.28 0.11
C LEU A 531 -17.76 -33.82 1.53
N GLN A 532 -17.99 -35.12 1.68
CA GLN A 532 -17.71 -35.86 2.91
C GLN A 532 -16.24 -36.24 2.92
N LEU A 533 -15.40 -35.33 3.40
CA LEU A 533 -13.98 -35.60 3.53
C LEU A 533 -13.68 -36.17 4.91
N ASP A 534 -13.28 -37.45 4.96
CA ASP A 534 -12.90 -38.09 6.21
C ASP A 534 -11.50 -37.61 6.67
N LEU A 535 -11.49 -36.71 7.65
CA LEU A 535 -10.27 -36.22 8.32
C LEU A 535 -10.01 -36.90 9.67
N SER A 536 -10.74 -37.95 10.03
CA SER A 536 -10.63 -38.61 11.35
C SER A 536 -9.20 -39.11 11.61
N ALA A 537 -8.55 -39.67 10.60
CA ALA A 537 -7.20 -40.23 10.66
C ALA A 537 -6.07 -39.19 10.50
N VAL A 538 -6.37 -37.91 10.27
CA VAL A 538 -5.35 -36.87 10.02
C VAL A 538 -4.79 -36.34 11.35
N GLY A 539 -3.48 -36.53 11.54
CA GLY A 539 -2.75 -36.02 12.70
C GLY A 539 -2.60 -34.50 12.71
N GLN A 540 -2.29 -33.94 13.89
CA GLN A 540 -1.99 -32.52 14.06
C GLN A 540 -0.48 -32.29 14.16
N GLN A 541 -0.01 -31.17 13.61
CA GLN A 541 1.37 -30.71 13.72
C GLN A 541 1.39 -29.18 13.83
N ALA A 542 2.03 -28.66 14.88
CA ALA A 542 2.18 -27.21 15.13
C ALA A 542 0.84 -26.42 15.11
N GLY A 543 -0.23 -26.99 15.67
CA GLY A 543 -1.54 -26.34 15.73
C GLY A 543 -2.37 -26.38 14.44
N ASP A 544 -1.83 -26.95 13.35
CA ASP A 544 -2.54 -27.18 12.09
C ASP A 544 -2.52 -28.69 11.73
N PHE A 545 -3.14 -29.08 10.63
CA PHE A 545 -3.14 -30.46 10.16
C PHE A 545 -1.82 -30.86 9.51
N LYS A 546 -1.39 -32.11 9.72
CA LYS A 546 -0.16 -32.63 9.11
C LYS A 546 -0.32 -32.79 7.60
N SER A 547 0.48 -32.05 6.82
CA SER A 547 0.34 -31.98 5.36
C SER A 547 0.43 -33.34 4.64
N SER A 548 1.25 -34.28 5.14
CA SER A 548 1.37 -35.64 4.57
C SER A 548 0.05 -36.42 4.63
N ASP A 549 -0.65 -36.26 5.76
CA ASP A 549 -1.86 -37.00 6.07
C ASP A 549 -3.05 -36.35 5.33
N LEU A 550 -3.06 -35.01 5.22
CA LEU A 550 -4.01 -34.25 4.40
C LEU A 550 -3.97 -34.65 2.92
N GLY A 551 -2.77 -34.78 2.34
CA GLY A 551 -2.65 -35.19 0.94
C GLY A 551 -3.25 -36.57 0.68
N THR A 552 -3.10 -37.50 1.62
CA THR A 552 -3.67 -38.85 1.52
C THR A 552 -5.19 -38.85 1.69
N ALA A 553 -5.71 -38.03 2.60
CA ALA A 553 -7.15 -37.90 2.84
C ALA A 553 -7.89 -37.21 1.68
N LEU A 554 -7.24 -36.27 0.99
CA LEU A 554 -7.81 -35.55 -0.14
C LEU A 554 -7.82 -36.37 -1.44
N ASP A 555 -6.84 -37.25 -1.61
CA ASP A 555 -6.58 -37.99 -2.84
C ASP A 555 -7.80 -38.71 -3.48
N PRO A 556 -8.72 -39.34 -2.72
CA PRO A 556 -9.93 -39.97 -3.27
C PRO A 556 -10.98 -39.00 -3.84
N TYR A 557 -10.93 -37.74 -3.43
CA TYR A 557 -11.96 -36.74 -3.74
C TYR A 557 -11.55 -35.79 -4.88
N LEU A 558 -10.30 -35.87 -5.35
CA LEU A 558 -9.76 -34.97 -6.37
C LEU A 558 -10.58 -34.99 -7.67
N GLU A 559 -11.05 -36.15 -8.13
CA GLU A 559 -11.86 -36.24 -9.36
C GLU A 559 -13.23 -35.56 -9.20
N SER A 560 -13.90 -35.78 -8.07
CA SER A 560 -15.17 -35.10 -7.76
C SER A 560 -15.00 -33.58 -7.61
N ILE A 561 -13.92 -33.14 -6.96
CA ILE A 561 -13.60 -31.71 -6.82
C ILE A 561 -13.37 -31.08 -8.20
N ALA A 562 -12.61 -31.76 -9.07
CA ALA A 562 -12.33 -31.26 -10.41
C ALA A 562 -13.62 -31.17 -11.25
N ALA A 563 -14.53 -32.14 -11.14
CA ALA A 563 -15.83 -32.11 -11.82
C ALA A 563 -16.71 -30.93 -11.35
N GLU A 564 -16.74 -30.66 -10.06
CA GLU A 564 -17.48 -29.51 -9.51
C GLU A 564 -16.83 -28.17 -9.87
N MET A 565 -15.50 -28.08 -9.86
CA MET A 565 -14.77 -26.93 -10.37
C MET A 565 -15.10 -26.65 -11.84
N TRP A 566 -15.18 -27.69 -12.68
CA TRP A 566 -15.59 -27.54 -14.07
C TRP A 566 -17.02 -27.01 -14.18
N ARG A 567 -17.96 -27.59 -13.42
CA ARG A 567 -19.36 -27.18 -13.43
C ARG A 567 -19.57 -25.71 -13.05
N VAL A 568 -18.81 -25.21 -12.08
CA VAL A 568 -19.03 -23.89 -11.47
C VAL A 568 -18.09 -22.81 -12.01
N ALA A 569 -16.87 -23.17 -12.40
CA ALA A 569 -15.78 -22.22 -12.61
C ALA A 569 -14.93 -22.51 -13.86
N GLN A 570 -15.38 -23.31 -14.83
CA GLN A 570 -14.61 -23.63 -16.05
C GLN A 570 -14.08 -22.39 -16.81
N ASP A 571 -14.84 -21.30 -16.83
CA ASP A 571 -14.51 -20.06 -17.56
C ASP A 571 -13.73 -19.04 -16.71
N ARG A 572 -13.43 -19.37 -15.45
CA ARG A 572 -12.73 -18.50 -14.51
C ARG A 572 -11.23 -18.74 -14.52
N LYS A 573 -10.48 -17.76 -14.03
CA LYS A 573 -9.04 -17.85 -13.79
C LYS A 573 -8.80 -18.24 -12.33
N ILE A 574 -8.37 -19.48 -12.14
CA ILE A 574 -8.39 -20.17 -10.87
C ILE A 574 -6.99 -20.34 -10.29
N VAL A 575 -6.83 -20.05 -9.00
CA VAL A 575 -5.68 -20.52 -8.22
C VAL A 575 -6.14 -21.58 -7.22
N VAL A 576 -5.42 -22.70 -7.15
CA VAL A 576 -5.72 -23.82 -6.26
C VAL A 576 -4.59 -23.99 -5.25
N PHE A 577 -4.94 -23.98 -3.97
CA PHE A 577 -4.02 -24.23 -2.86
C PHE A 577 -4.18 -25.67 -2.37
N LEU A 578 -3.12 -26.48 -2.53
CA LEU A 578 -3.07 -27.89 -2.14
C LEU A 578 -2.09 -28.13 -1.00
N PRO A 579 -2.25 -29.23 -0.22
CA PRO A 579 -1.40 -29.49 0.95
C PRO A 579 0.02 -29.94 0.60
N LEU A 580 0.24 -30.59 -0.55
CA LEU A 580 1.53 -31.18 -0.95
C LEU A 580 1.80 -30.97 -2.44
N VAL A 581 3.09 -30.89 -2.80
CA VAL A 581 3.57 -30.87 -4.20
C VAL A 581 3.13 -32.11 -4.99
N LYS A 582 3.10 -33.28 -4.35
CA LYS A 582 2.64 -34.51 -5.00
C LYS A 582 1.16 -34.40 -5.39
N THR A 583 0.33 -33.89 -4.48
CA THR A 583 -1.10 -33.73 -4.69
C THR A 583 -1.40 -32.59 -5.68
N SER A 584 -0.62 -31.49 -5.67
CA SER A 584 -0.76 -30.42 -6.67
C SER A 584 -0.49 -30.92 -8.09
N LYS A 585 0.56 -31.73 -8.29
CA LYS A 585 0.85 -32.34 -9.59
C LYS A 585 -0.26 -33.28 -10.05
N LYS A 586 -0.67 -34.22 -9.19
CA LYS A 586 -1.76 -35.15 -9.49
C LYS A 586 -3.07 -34.42 -9.85
N PHE A 587 -3.40 -33.38 -9.11
CA PHE A 587 -4.61 -32.60 -9.37
C PHE A 587 -4.52 -31.81 -10.68
N THR A 588 -3.34 -31.28 -11.00
CA THR A 588 -3.07 -30.63 -12.29
C THR A 588 -3.34 -31.57 -13.47
N ASP A 589 -2.91 -32.84 -13.36
CA ASP A 589 -3.17 -33.86 -14.39
C ASP A 589 -4.67 -34.15 -14.54
N ILE A 590 -5.40 -34.28 -13.43
CA ILE A 590 -6.86 -34.50 -13.42
C ILE A 590 -7.57 -33.32 -14.09
N LEU A 591 -7.24 -32.08 -13.70
CA LEU A 591 -7.83 -30.87 -14.27
C LEU A 591 -7.61 -30.80 -15.79
N ASN A 592 -6.39 -31.10 -16.26
CA ASN A 592 -6.09 -31.13 -17.69
C ASN A 592 -6.90 -32.21 -18.43
N SER A 593 -7.13 -33.37 -17.81
CA SER A 593 -7.90 -34.47 -18.43
C SER A 593 -9.37 -34.13 -18.68
N ILE A 594 -9.94 -33.22 -17.88
CA ILE A 594 -11.35 -32.80 -17.99
C ILE A 594 -11.53 -31.49 -18.78
N GLY A 595 -10.44 -30.90 -19.29
CA GLY A 595 -10.47 -29.77 -20.23
C GLY A 595 -9.94 -28.43 -19.70
N PHE A 596 -9.50 -28.34 -18.44
CA PHE A 596 -8.79 -27.14 -17.97
C PHE A 596 -7.42 -27.04 -18.63
N LYS A 597 -6.86 -25.83 -18.70
CA LYS A 597 -5.44 -25.58 -18.96
C LYS A 597 -4.76 -25.32 -17.63
N ALA A 598 -4.34 -26.38 -16.96
CA ALA A 598 -3.77 -26.33 -15.62
C ALA A 598 -2.24 -26.43 -15.64
N ALA A 599 -1.57 -25.62 -14.82
CA ALA A 599 -0.14 -25.69 -14.57
C ALA A 599 0.17 -25.80 -13.07
N GLU A 600 1.31 -26.39 -12.73
CA GLU A 600 1.76 -26.58 -11.34
C GLU A 600 3.02 -25.76 -11.06
N VAL A 601 3.11 -25.15 -9.87
CA VAL A 601 4.30 -24.40 -9.45
C VAL A 601 4.66 -24.67 -7.98
N ASN A 602 5.93 -24.98 -7.73
CA ASN A 602 6.45 -25.29 -6.39
C ASN A 602 7.88 -24.76 -6.20
N GLY A 603 8.44 -24.92 -4.99
CA GLY A 603 9.75 -24.38 -4.62
C GLY A 603 10.95 -24.97 -5.36
N GLU A 604 10.79 -26.12 -6.02
CA GLU A 604 11.84 -26.81 -6.79
C GLU A 604 11.73 -26.53 -8.31
N SER A 605 10.68 -25.83 -8.75
CA SER A 605 10.47 -25.46 -10.15
C SER A 605 11.57 -24.51 -10.65
N GLN A 606 12.43 -24.96 -11.57
CA GLN A 606 13.47 -24.13 -12.19
C GLN A 606 12.91 -23.09 -13.16
N ASP A 607 11.73 -23.35 -13.71
CA ASP A 607 10.98 -22.55 -14.69
C ASP A 607 9.86 -21.72 -14.03
N ARG A 608 9.92 -21.53 -12.70
CA ARG A 608 8.91 -20.80 -11.91
C ARG A 608 8.51 -19.46 -12.53
N ALA A 609 9.47 -18.62 -12.92
CA ALA A 609 9.18 -17.31 -13.48
C ALA A 609 8.36 -17.40 -14.78
N GLN A 610 8.68 -18.38 -15.63
CA GLN A 610 7.98 -18.61 -16.89
C GLN A 610 6.54 -19.10 -16.66
N ILE A 611 6.33 -20.04 -15.73
CA ILE A 611 4.98 -20.57 -15.41
C ILE A 611 4.07 -19.45 -14.90
N LEU A 612 4.59 -18.58 -14.03
CA LEU A 612 3.83 -17.46 -13.47
C LEU A 612 3.49 -16.41 -14.55
N GLU A 613 4.42 -16.11 -15.45
CA GLU A 613 4.19 -15.20 -16.59
C GLU A 613 3.18 -15.78 -17.60
N ASP A 614 3.28 -17.08 -17.88
CA ASP A 614 2.37 -17.81 -18.76
C ASP A 614 0.94 -17.82 -18.20
N PHE A 615 0.78 -18.04 -16.89
CA PHE A 615 -0.51 -17.94 -16.21
C PHE A 615 -1.06 -16.51 -16.26
N ASP A 616 -0.22 -15.49 -16.05
CA ASP A 616 -0.65 -14.09 -16.13
C ASP A 616 -1.16 -13.73 -17.54
N ARG A 617 -0.56 -14.30 -18.59
CA ARG A 617 -0.95 -14.16 -20.01
C ARG A 617 -2.07 -15.08 -20.50
N ASP A 618 -2.81 -15.70 -19.59
CA ASP A 618 -3.96 -16.58 -19.89
C ASP A 618 -3.61 -17.83 -20.72
N LYS A 619 -2.34 -18.26 -20.72
CA LYS A 619 -1.96 -19.55 -21.31
C LYS A 619 -2.57 -20.71 -20.52
N TYR A 620 -2.69 -20.52 -19.21
CA TYR A 620 -3.31 -21.44 -18.26
C TYR A 620 -4.47 -20.71 -17.56
N ASN A 621 -5.60 -21.40 -17.38
CA ASN A 621 -6.72 -20.88 -16.58
C ASN A 621 -6.73 -21.47 -15.17
N VAL A 622 -5.89 -22.46 -14.85
CA VAL A 622 -5.73 -22.97 -13.48
C VAL A 622 -4.26 -23.04 -13.08
N LEU A 623 -3.93 -22.51 -11.90
CA LEU A 623 -2.60 -22.61 -11.31
C LEU A 623 -2.67 -23.36 -9.97
N CYS A 624 -2.10 -24.56 -9.93
CA CYS A 624 -1.99 -25.38 -8.73
C CYS A 624 -0.68 -25.11 -8.01
N ASN A 625 -0.74 -24.91 -6.70
CA ASN A 625 0.46 -24.72 -5.88
C ASN A 625 0.35 -25.42 -4.52
N SER A 626 1.50 -25.67 -3.90
CA SER A 626 1.61 -26.20 -2.55
C SER A 626 2.30 -25.18 -1.65
N MET A 627 1.53 -24.22 -1.12
CA MET A 627 1.97 -23.16 -0.19
C MET A 627 2.96 -22.13 -0.76
N LEU A 628 3.35 -22.23 -2.03
CA LEU A 628 4.32 -21.32 -2.63
C LEU A 628 3.75 -19.92 -2.84
N LEU A 629 2.47 -19.84 -3.19
CA LEU A 629 1.81 -18.61 -3.61
C LEU A 629 1.06 -17.90 -2.47
N THR A 630 1.24 -18.36 -1.23
CA THR A 630 0.66 -17.74 -0.04
C THR A 630 1.26 -16.35 0.21
N GLU A 631 2.48 -16.09 -0.27
CA GLU A 631 3.23 -14.83 -0.08
C GLU A 631 4.11 -14.50 -1.28
N GLY A 632 4.25 -13.20 -1.61
CA GLY A 632 5.20 -12.73 -2.62
C GLY A 632 4.82 -13.05 -4.08
N TRP A 633 3.56 -13.38 -4.34
CA TRP A 633 2.98 -13.56 -5.67
C TRP A 633 1.73 -12.69 -5.83
N ASP A 634 1.53 -12.15 -7.03
CA ASP A 634 0.47 -11.21 -7.36
C ASP A 634 -0.06 -11.45 -8.78
N CYS A 635 -1.35 -11.73 -8.91
CA CYS A 635 -2.06 -11.87 -10.19
C CYS A 635 -3.51 -11.39 -9.99
N PRO A 636 -3.80 -10.09 -10.17
CA PRO A 636 -5.12 -9.52 -9.89
C PRO A 636 -6.25 -10.12 -10.74
N SER A 637 -5.91 -10.66 -11.92
CA SER A 637 -6.84 -11.30 -12.85
C SER A 637 -7.46 -12.62 -12.35
N VAL A 638 -6.94 -13.18 -11.25
CA VAL A 638 -7.57 -14.34 -10.58
C VAL A 638 -8.94 -13.94 -10.05
N ASP A 639 -9.99 -14.60 -10.51
CA ASP A 639 -11.38 -14.36 -10.10
C ASP A 639 -12.05 -15.59 -9.45
N CYS A 640 -11.27 -16.66 -9.23
CA CYS A 640 -11.65 -17.81 -8.42
C CYS A 640 -10.49 -18.31 -7.56
N VAL A 641 -10.72 -18.51 -6.26
CA VAL A 641 -9.78 -19.18 -5.36
C VAL A 641 -10.40 -20.50 -4.89
N VAL A 642 -9.62 -21.57 -4.99
CA VAL A 642 -10.00 -22.88 -4.47
C VAL A 642 -9.02 -23.28 -3.38
N VAL A 643 -9.53 -23.47 -2.16
CA VAL A 643 -8.72 -23.89 -1.02
C VAL A 643 -8.96 -25.37 -0.76
N LEU A 644 -8.06 -26.23 -1.25
CA LEU A 644 -8.09 -27.68 -1.00
C LEU A 644 -7.13 -28.10 0.11
N ARG A 645 -6.59 -27.14 0.86
CA ARG A 645 -5.81 -27.37 2.07
C ARG A 645 -6.69 -27.06 3.28
N PRO A 646 -7.32 -28.08 3.91
CA PRO A 646 -7.98 -27.88 5.19
C PRO A 646 -7.01 -27.25 6.19
N THR A 647 -7.42 -26.18 6.86
CA THR A 647 -6.58 -25.49 7.84
C THR A 647 -7.41 -24.98 9.01
N LYS A 648 -6.80 -24.99 10.19
CA LYS A 648 -7.35 -24.32 11.39
C LYS A 648 -6.87 -22.87 11.52
N VAL A 649 -5.94 -22.45 10.65
CA VAL A 649 -5.23 -21.18 10.76
C VAL A 649 -5.89 -20.11 9.88
N ARG A 650 -6.61 -19.18 10.51
CA ARG A 650 -7.37 -18.12 9.82
C ARG A 650 -6.47 -17.17 9.02
N SER A 651 -5.31 -16.73 9.53
CA SER A 651 -4.34 -15.93 8.75
C SER A 651 -3.97 -16.58 7.44
N LEU A 652 -3.62 -17.87 7.49
CA LEU A 652 -3.20 -18.61 6.30
C LEU A 652 -4.35 -18.75 5.31
N TYR A 653 -5.58 -18.99 5.82
CA TYR A 653 -6.78 -18.96 5.00
C TYR A 653 -7.00 -17.58 4.36
N SER A 654 -6.92 -16.50 5.13
CA SER A 654 -7.01 -15.11 4.68
C SER A 654 -5.90 -14.73 3.69
N GLN A 655 -4.67 -15.25 3.85
CA GLN A 655 -3.57 -15.06 2.90
C GLN A 655 -3.86 -15.73 1.55
N MET A 656 -4.37 -16.98 1.57
CA MET A 656 -4.73 -17.72 0.36
C MET A 656 -5.88 -17.04 -0.38
N VAL A 657 -6.97 -16.75 0.32
CA VAL A 657 -8.15 -16.07 -0.25
C VAL A 657 -7.80 -14.65 -0.70
N GLY A 658 -6.99 -13.93 0.07
CA GLY A 658 -6.53 -12.58 -0.21
C GLY A 658 -5.71 -12.44 -1.50
N ARG A 659 -5.20 -13.54 -2.08
CA ARG A 659 -4.59 -13.51 -3.43
C ARG A 659 -5.63 -13.26 -4.52
N GLY A 660 -6.87 -13.67 -4.29
CA GLY A 660 -7.99 -13.48 -5.19
C GLY A 660 -8.84 -12.26 -4.87
N THR A 661 -8.61 -11.50 -3.80
CA THR A 661 -9.51 -10.37 -3.45
C THR A 661 -9.17 -9.06 -4.17
N ARG A 662 -8.11 -9.03 -4.98
CA ARG A 662 -7.69 -7.83 -5.71
C ARG A 662 -8.66 -7.50 -6.84
N LEU A 663 -8.89 -6.21 -7.06
CA LEU A 663 -9.76 -5.73 -8.14
C LEU A 663 -9.07 -5.88 -9.50
N TYR A 664 -9.85 -6.19 -10.54
CA TYR A 664 -9.36 -6.34 -11.91
C TYR A 664 -10.47 -5.99 -12.91
N SER A 665 -10.08 -5.46 -14.06
CA SER A 665 -11.05 -5.06 -15.09
C SER A 665 -11.86 -6.27 -15.58
N GLY A 666 -13.19 -6.18 -15.53
CA GLY A 666 -14.10 -7.27 -15.89
C GLY A 666 -14.41 -8.26 -14.75
N LYS A 667 -13.72 -8.16 -13.61
CA LYS A 667 -13.99 -8.97 -12.43
C LYS A 667 -14.97 -8.25 -11.50
N THR A 668 -16.15 -8.82 -11.33
CA THR A 668 -17.20 -8.29 -10.44
C THR A 668 -17.09 -8.81 -9.01
N GLU A 669 -16.52 -10.00 -8.84
CA GLU A 669 -16.43 -10.70 -7.57
C GLU A 669 -15.27 -11.70 -7.56
N LEU A 670 -14.78 -12.04 -6.37
CA LEU A 670 -14.01 -13.26 -6.15
C LEU A 670 -14.98 -14.40 -5.84
N LEU A 671 -14.93 -15.48 -6.63
CA LEU A 671 -15.56 -16.74 -6.24
C LEU A 671 -14.61 -17.55 -5.35
N LEU A 672 -15.06 -17.86 -4.13
CA LEU A 672 -14.36 -18.73 -3.20
C LEU A 672 -15.09 -20.07 -3.14
N LEU A 673 -14.47 -21.13 -3.68
CA LEU A 673 -14.99 -22.48 -3.58
C LEU A 673 -14.45 -23.15 -2.31
N ASP A 674 -15.35 -23.42 -1.37
CA ASP A 674 -15.07 -24.19 -0.16
C ASP A 674 -15.62 -25.61 -0.31
N PHE A 675 -14.76 -26.60 -0.16
CA PHE A 675 -15.09 -28.02 -0.28
C PHE A 675 -15.14 -28.72 1.08
N LEU A 676 -15.00 -27.99 2.19
CA LEU A 676 -14.84 -28.53 3.56
C LEU A 676 -16.17 -28.73 4.31
N TRP A 677 -17.19 -29.26 3.63
CA TRP A 677 -18.59 -29.24 4.07
C TRP A 677 -18.97 -30.21 5.22
N HIS A 678 -18.41 -31.43 5.28
CA HIS A 678 -18.80 -32.45 6.27
C HIS A 678 -17.61 -33.11 6.94
N THR A 679 -16.74 -32.28 7.52
CA THR A 679 -15.70 -32.74 8.42
C THR A 679 -16.23 -32.68 9.85
N GLU A 680 -16.20 -33.80 10.59
CA GLU A 680 -16.63 -33.88 12.00
C GLU A 680 -15.82 -32.96 12.95
N ARG A 681 -14.82 -32.22 12.44
CA ARG A 681 -13.95 -31.33 13.20
C ARG A 681 -14.43 -29.88 13.06
N HIS A 682 -15.19 -29.41 14.04
CA HIS A 682 -15.72 -28.04 14.19
C HIS A 682 -14.66 -26.91 14.27
N GLU A 683 -13.37 -27.20 14.13
CA GLU A 683 -12.27 -26.23 14.29
C GLU A 683 -11.66 -25.76 12.96
N LEU A 684 -12.26 -26.10 11.83
CA LEU A 684 -11.76 -25.72 10.50
C LEU A 684 -12.14 -24.27 10.14
N CYS A 685 -11.24 -23.61 9.40
CA CYS A 685 -11.54 -22.33 8.79
C CYS A 685 -12.50 -22.51 7.62
N HIS A 686 -13.56 -21.70 7.63
CA HIS A 686 -14.59 -21.60 6.59
C HIS A 686 -14.65 -20.18 6.03
N PRO A 687 -15.25 -19.94 4.85
CA PRO A 687 -15.45 -18.60 4.28
C PRO A 687 -16.04 -17.59 5.27
N ALA A 688 -17.01 -18.00 6.08
CA ALA A 688 -17.63 -17.17 7.11
C ALA A 688 -16.61 -16.59 8.10
N HIS A 689 -15.54 -17.33 8.39
CA HIS A 689 -14.52 -16.86 9.29
C HIS A 689 -13.88 -15.59 8.76
N LEU A 690 -13.62 -15.42 7.46
CA LEU A 690 -12.90 -14.25 6.90
C LEU A 690 -13.41 -12.89 7.38
N ILE A 691 -14.73 -12.74 7.53
CA ILE A 691 -15.35 -11.46 7.88
C ILE A 691 -16.02 -11.45 9.24
N ALA A 692 -16.51 -12.60 9.73
CA ALA A 692 -17.28 -12.66 10.96
C ALA A 692 -16.53 -12.05 12.15
N GLU A 693 -17.24 -11.20 12.88
CA GLU A 693 -16.74 -10.64 14.12
C GLU A 693 -16.51 -11.75 15.17
N ASN A 694 -17.48 -12.61 15.43
CA ASN A 694 -17.35 -13.61 16.49
C ASN A 694 -17.73 -15.02 16.03
N GLU A 695 -17.42 -16.02 16.85
CA GLU A 695 -17.61 -17.43 16.50
C GLU A 695 -19.10 -17.82 16.36
N GLU A 696 -20.00 -17.14 17.08
CA GLU A 696 -21.44 -17.35 16.94
C GLU A 696 -21.95 -16.84 15.59
N VAL A 697 -21.53 -15.64 15.18
CA VAL A 697 -21.81 -15.09 13.85
C VAL A 697 -21.19 -15.97 12.77
N ALA A 698 -19.93 -16.41 12.93
CA ALA A 698 -19.28 -17.31 11.98
C ALA A 698 -20.06 -18.63 11.81
N LYS A 699 -20.57 -19.22 12.90
CA LYS A 699 -21.40 -20.44 12.84
C LYS A 699 -22.73 -20.21 12.15
N ALA A 700 -23.42 -19.11 12.46
CA ALA A 700 -24.67 -18.75 11.82
C ALA A 700 -24.49 -18.49 10.31
N MET A 701 -23.46 -17.75 9.94
CA MET A 701 -23.09 -17.52 8.54
C MET A 701 -22.74 -18.82 7.82
N THR A 702 -21.92 -19.67 8.43
CA THR A 702 -21.52 -20.96 7.83
C THR A 702 -22.76 -21.79 7.50
N LYS A 703 -23.69 -21.90 8.44
CA LYS A 703 -24.98 -22.58 8.24
C LYS A 703 -25.83 -21.94 7.12
N GLN A 704 -25.87 -20.62 7.02
CA GLN A 704 -26.61 -19.93 5.94
C GLN A 704 -25.99 -20.15 4.55
N ILE A 705 -24.66 -20.08 4.45
CA ILE A 705 -23.92 -20.39 3.21
C ILE A 705 -24.13 -21.84 2.81
N GLU A 706 -24.15 -22.72 3.82
CA GLU A 706 -24.43 -24.14 3.62
C GLU A 706 -25.82 -24.35 3.02
N GLU A 707 -26.88 -23.95 3.73
CA GLU A 707 -28.27 -24.21 3.36
C GLU A 707 -28.66 -23.62 1.99
N ALA A 708 -27.99 -22.55 1.54
CA ALA A 708 -28.30 -21.89 0.28
C ALA A 708 -27.89 -22.70 -0.96
N GLY A 709 -26.77 -23.44 -0.90
CA GLY A 709 -26.26 -24.23 -2.04
C GLY A 709 -25.92 -23.43 -3.31
N ILE A 710 -25.83 -22.10 -3.22
CA ILE A 710 -25.52 -21.16 -4.30
C ILE A 710 -24.45 -20.17 -3.83
N PRO A 711 -23.69 -19.52 -4.74
CA PRO A 711 -22.71 -18.51 -4.34
C PRO A 711 -23.40 -17.34 -3.63
N LEU A 712 -23.05 -17.11 -2.36
CA LEU A 712 -23.57 -16.01 -1.56
C LEU A 712 -22.50 -14.97 -1.26
N ASP A 713 -22.91 -13.71 -1.29
CA ASP A 713 -22.07 -12.60 -0.86
C ASP A 713 -21.84 -12.69 0.65
N LEU A 714 -20.58 -12.81 1.05
CA LEU A 714 -20.23 -12.93 2.46
C LEU A 714 -20.73 -11.73 3.27
N GLU A 715 -20.63 -10.49 2.77
CA GLU A 715 -21.06 -9.30 3.54
C GLU A 715 -22.57 -9.29 3.82
N ALA A 716 -23.37 -9.71 2.84
CA ALA A 716 -24.81 -9.81 3.01
C ALA A 716 -25.17 -10.88 4.06
N VAL A 717 -24.46 -12.01 4.04
CA VAL A 717 -24.64 -13.11 4.98
C VAL A 717 -24.20 -12.71 6.39
N GLU A 718 -23.08 -11.98 6.55
CA GLU A 718 -22.63 -11.49 7.85
C GLU A 718 -23.65 -10.56 8.48
N LYS A 719 -24.20 -9.63 7.71
CA LYS A 719 -25.20 -8.68 8.20
C LYS A 719 -26.43 -9.42 8.73
N GLN A 720 -26.98 -10.35 7.94
CA GLN A 720 -28.14 -11.13 8.33
C GLN A 720 -27.84 -12.01 9.56
N ALA A 721 -26.71 -12.73 9.56
CA ALA A 721 -26.31 -13.58 10.68
C ALA A 721 -26.06 -12.78 11.97
N THR A 722 -25.52 -11.58 11.88
CA THR A 722 -25.32 -10.69 13.04
C THR A 722 -26.65 -10.24 13.62
N GLU A 723 -27.59 -9.81 12.78
CA GLU A 723 -28.95 -9.43 13.22
C GLU A 723 -29.68 -10.62 13.89
N ASP A 724 -29.58 -11.81 13.31
CA ASP A 724 -30.19 -13.03 13.85
C ASP A 724 -29.58 -13.43 15.21
N VAL A 725 -28.24 -13.39 15.33
CA VAL A 725 -27.53 -13.72 16.58
C VAL A 725 -27.85 -12.70 17.67
N VAL A 726 -27.93 -11.41 17.34
CA VAL A 726 -28.32 -10.35 18.29
C VAL A 726 -29.75 -10.57 18.77
N SER A 727 -30.69 -10.82 17.86
CA SER A 727 -32.09 -11.08 18.22
C SER A 727 -32.24 -12.30 19.13
N GLN A 728 -31.56 -13.41 18.83
CA GLN A 728 -31.57 -14.61 19.67
C GLN A 728 -30.98 -14.36 21.06
N ARG A 729 -29.89 -13.58 21.14
CA ARG A 729 -29.27 -13.18 22.40
C ARG A 729 -30.19 -12.30 23.23
N GLU A 730 -30.82 -11.29 22.63
CA GLU A 730 -31.78 -10.41 23.31
C GLU A 730 -32.96 -11.18 23.88
N GLU A 731 -33.52 -12.13 23.12
CA GLU A 731 -34.60 -12.99 23.59
C GLU A 731 -34.17 -13.90 24.75
N ALA A 732 -32.98 -14.49 24.68
CA ALA A 732 -32.43 -15.33 25.75
C ALA A 732 -32.17 -14.51 27.02
N LEU A 733 -31.62 -13.31 26.87
CA LEU A 733 -31.32 -12.39 27.96
C LEU A 733 -32.59 -11.88 28.63
N ALA A 734 -33.61 -11.51 27.84
CA ALA A 734 -34.91 -11.09 28.35
C ALA A 734 -35.60 -12.20 29.17
N LYS A 735 -35.48 -13.47 28.74
CA LYS A 735 -35.96 -14.63 29.50
C LYS A 735 -35.21 -14.80 30.82
N GLN A 736 -33.88 -14.72 30.81
CA GLN A 736 -33.06 -14.80 32.02
C GLN A 736 -33.37 -13.66 33.01
N LEU A 737 -33.58 -12.44 32.53
CA LEU A 737 -33.93 -11.29 33.38
C LEU A 737 -35.32 -11.39 33.99
N ALA A 738 -36.31 -11.91 33.25
CA ALA A 738 -37.63 -12.17 33.79
C ALA A 738 -37.57 -13.19 34.94
N GLU A 739 -36.66 -14.16 34.85
CA GLU A 739 -36.41 -15.16 35.89
C GLU A 739 -35.64 -14.59 37.09
N MET A 740 -34.67 -13.70 36.85
CA MET A 740 -33.83 -13.08 37.89
C MET A 740 -34.52 -11.96 38.66
N LYS A 741 -35.40 -11.16 38.02
CA LYS A 741 -36.22 -10.12 38.70
C LYS A 741 -37.08 -10.69 39.84
N ARG A 742 -37.28 -12.01 39.89
CA ARG A 742 -38.01 -12.73 40.95
C ARG A 742 -37.16 -13.05 42.21
N ARG A 743 -35.83 -12.88 42.18
CA ARG A 743 -34.92 -13.23 43.29
C ARG A 743 -34.68 -12.05 44.25
N LYS A 744 -34.86 -12.26 45.56
CA LYS A 744 -34.54 -11.27 46.61
C LYS A 744 -33.05 -11.33 46.99
N ARG A 745 -32.18 -10.58 46.31
CA ARG A 745 -30.74 -10.41 46.68
C ARG A 745 -30.50 -9.06 47.38
N ALA A 746 -29.29 -8.71 47.85
CA ALA A 746 -28.97 -7.40 48.45
C ALA A 746 -28.20 -6.43 47.51
N LEU A 747 -27.44 -6.98 46.55
CA LEU A 747 -26.70 -6.26 45.51
C LEU A 747 -27.45 -6.28 44.16
N VAL A 748 -27.07 -5.42 43.22
CA VAL A 748 -27.60 -5.37 41.85
C VAL A 748 -26.83 -6.34 40.97
N ASP A 749 -27.55 -7.12 40.18
CA ASP A 749 -26.91 -7.99 39.20
C ASP A 749 -26.19 -7.16 38.12
N PRO A 750 -24.94 -7.48 37.72
CA PRO A 750 -24.21 -6.76 36.68
C PRO A 750 -25.02 -6.63 35.39
N LEU A 751 -25.72 -7.70 34.99
CA LEU A 751 -26.50 -7.71 33.76
C LEU A 751 -27.74 -6.81 33.86
N GLN A 752 -28.40 -6.83 35.03
CA GLN A 752 -29.51 -5.91 35.32
C GLN A 752 -29.03 -4.45 35.24
N PHE A 753 -27.87 -4.16 35.80
CA PHE A 753 -27.28 -2.83 35.78
C PHE A 753 -26.93 -2.39 34.35
N GLU A 754 -26.23 -3.24 33.58
CA GLU A 754 -25.81 -3.02 32.19
C GLU A 754 -26.98 -2.64 31.28
N MET A 755 -28.10 -3.35 31.39
CA MET A 755 -29.30 -3.06 30.59
C MET A 755 -30.04 -1.81 31.02
N SER A 756 -30.08 -1.51 32.33
CA SER A 756 -30.71 -0.29 32.83
C SER A 756 -30.03 0.97 32.30
N ILE A 757 -28.70 0.91 32.13
CA ILE A 757 -27.88 2.02 31.62
C ILE A 757 -27.69 1.98 30.10
N GLN A 758 -28.29 1.00 29.40
CA GLN A 758 -28.15 0.79 27.95
C GLN A 758 -26.69 0.69 27.49
N ALA A 759 -25.84 0.03 28.29
CA ALA A 759 -24.42 -0.15 27.98
C ALA A 759 -24.18 -1.45 27.20
N GLU A 760 -24.48 -1.40 25.89
CA GLU A 760 -24.24 -2.52 24.98
C GLU A 760 -22.76 -2.97 25.00
N ASP A 761 -21.84 -2.02 25.09
CA ASP A 761 -20.39 -2.26 25.08
C ASP A 761 -19.84 -3.02 26.30
N ILE A 762 -20.59 -3.04 27.40
CA ILE A 762 -20.26 -3.79 28.62
C ILE A 762 -21.00 -5.14 28.63
N ALA A 763 -22.25 -5.16 28.17
CA ALA A 763 -23.05 -6.38 28.04
C ALA A 763 -22.42 -7.39 27.07
N SER A 764 -21.91 -6.91 25.94
CA SER A 764 -21.25 -7.73 24.92
C SER A 764 -19.73 -7.82 25.07
N TYR A 765 -19.17 -7.41 26.22
CA TYR A 765 -17.73 -7.36 26.40
C TYR A 765 -17.12 -8.77 26.39
N VAL A 766 -16.20 -8.98 25.45
CA VAL A 766 -15.37 -10.18 25.36
C VAL A 766 -13.91 -9.77 25.53
N PRO A 767 -13.17 -10.36 26.48
CA PRO A 767 -11.76 -10.05 26.69
C PRO A 767 -10.93 -10.43 25.45
N SER A 768 -9.98 -9.57 25.09
CA SER A 768 -9.10 -9.72 23.92
C SER A 768 -7.71 -10.26 24.28
N PHE A 769 -7.27 -10.09 25.54
CA PHE A 769 -5.95 -10.52 26.01
C PHE A 769 -6.03 -11.52 27.17
N GLY A 770 -5.01 -12.38 27.33
CA GLY A 770 -5.00 -13.45 28.33
C GLY A 770 -5.12 -12.97 29.79
N TRP A 771 -4.66 -11.77 30.11
CA TRP A 771 -4.79 -11.18 31.46
C TRP A 771 -6.20 -10.65 31.74
N GLU A 772 -6.94 -10.22 30.71
CA GLU A 772 -8.34 -9.81 30.84
C GLU A 772 -9.25 -11.02 31.12
N MET A 773 -8.85 -12.21 30.65
CA MET A 773 -9.55 -13.48 30.85
C MET A 773 -9.40 -14.05 32.27
N GLY A 774 -8.42 -13.57 33.06
CA GLY A 774 -8.23 -13.99 34.45
C GLY A 774 -9.41 -13.58 35.34
N PRO A 775 -9.60 -14.24 36.50
CA PRO A 775 -10.66 -13.87 37.44
C PRO A 775 -10.44 -12.43 37.97
N PRO A 776 -11.50 -11.68 38.31
CA PRO A 776 -11.36 -10.36 38.92
C PRO A 776 -10.50 -10.40 40.19
N SER A 777 -9.65 -9.39 40.37
CA SER A 777 -8.83 -9.25 41.58
C SER A 777 -9.72 -9.00 42.82
N GLU A 778 -9.23 -9.37 44.01
CA GLU A 778 -9.94 -9.13 45.28
C GLU A 778 -10.32 -7.65 45.45
N LYS A 779 -9.44 -6.74 45.01
CA LYS A 779 -9.69 -5.30 45.06
C LYS A 779 -10.85 -4.88 44.15
N GLN A 780 -10.94 -5.45 42.94
CA GLN A 780 -12.05 -5.19 42.02
C GLN A 780 -13.37 -5.70 42.60
N ILE A 781 -13.37 -6.93 43.13
CA ILE A 781 -14.53 -7.56 43.78
C ILE A 781 -15.07 -6.69 44.91
N GLN A 782 -14.20 -6.33 45.88
CA GLN A 782 -14.58 -5.49 47.02
C GLN A 782 -15.10 -4.11 46.61
N THR A 783 -14.54 -3.53 45.55
CA THR A 783 -14.95 -2.21 45.05
C THR A 783 -16.32 -2.28 44.38
N LEU A 784 -16.58 -3.31 43.56
CA LEU A 784 -17.88 -3.54 42.92
C LEU A 784 -19.00 -3.78 43.94
N GLU A 785 -18.74 -4.60 44.97
CA GLU A 785 -19.70 -4.82 46.07
C GLU A 785 -20.04 -3.53 46.81
N LYS A 786 -19.01 -2.72 47.13
CA LYS A 786 -19.19 -1.43 47.80
C LYS A 786 -20.07 -0.48 47.00
N LEU A 787 -19.89 -0.47 45.68
CA LEU A 787 -20.68 0.33 44.73
C LEU A 787 -22.08 -0.26 44.47
N GLY A 788 -22.35 -1.47 44.95
CA GLY A 788 -23.66 -2.10 44.93
C GLY A 788 -23.89 -3.10 43.79
N ILE A 789 -22.84 -3.52 43.09
CA ILE A 789 -22.87 -4.55 42.05
C ILE A 789 -22.50 -5.91 42.65
N LEU A 790 -23.19 -6.97 42.24
CA LEU A 790 -22.91 -8.36 42.64
C LEU A 790 -21.73 -8.91 41.83
N PRO A 791 -20.58 -9.24 42.45
CA PRO A 791 -19.40 -9.68 41.72
C PRO A 791 -19.43 -11.14 41.25
N ASP A 792 -20.29 -11.99 41.83
CA ASP A 792 -20.34 -13.45 41.54
C ASP A 792 -20.57 -13.80 40.06
N GLU A 793 -21.23 -12.91 39.32
CA GLU A 793 -21.56 -13.08 37.90
C GLU A 793 -20.53 -12.39 36.96
N ILE A 794 -19.42 -11.86 37.52
CA ILE A 794 -18.35 -11.21 36.76
C ILE A 794 -17.17 -12.17 36.66
N HIS A 795 -17.08 -12.89 35.54
CA HIS A 795 -16.12 -13.98 35.39
C HIS A 795 -14.71 -13.55 34.98
N ASN A 796 -14.51 -12.30 34.57
CA ASN A 796 -13.23 -11.86 34.02
C ASN A 796 -12.83 -10.44 34.48
N ALA A 797 -11.53 -10.24 34.67
CA ALA A 797 -10.94 -9.03 35.23
C ALA A 797 -11.13 -7.80 34.31
N GLY A 798 -11.14 -8.01 32.99
CA GLY A 798 -11.39 -6.94 32.02
C GLY A 798 -12.80 -6.35 32.14
N LYS A 799 -13.82 -7.20 32.31
CA LYS A 799 -15.22 -6.80 32.51
C LYS A 799 -15.39 -6.05 33.83
N ALA A 800 -14.70 -6.51 34.89
CA ALA A 800 -14.69 -5.84 36.17
C ALA A 800 -14.12 -4.41 36.08
N THR A 801 -13.03 -4.21 35.33
CA THR A 801 -12.44 -2.88 35.09
C THR A 801 -13.40 -1.97 34.33
N LYS A 802 -13.98 -2.43 33.21
CA LYS A 802 -14.95 -1.64 32.45
C LYS A 802 -16.17 -1.21 33.27
N LEU A 803 -16.68 -2.11 34.11
CA LEU A 803 -17.78 -1.81 35.03
C LEU A 803 -17.41 -0.73 36.03
N LEU A 804 -16.21 -0.80 36.61
CA LEU A 804 -15.70 0.22 37.55
C LEU A 804 -15.53 1.58 36.89
N GLU A 805 -14.89 1.63 35.71
CA GLU A 805 -14.73 2.87 34.94
C GLU A 805 -16.08 3.50 34.57
N ARG A 806 -17.06 2.67 34.17
CA ARG A 806 -18.41 3.14 33.88
C ARG A 806 -19.11 3.69 35.12
N LEU A 807 -18.95 3.05 36.27
CA LEU A 807 -19.51 3.52 37.53
C LEU A 807 -18.91 4.86 37.96
N ASP A 808 -17.60 5.05 37.78
CA ASP A 808 -16.92 6.30 38.07
C ASP A 808 -17.38 7.44 37.15
N LYS A 809 -17.43 7.19 35.83
CA LYS A 809 -17.92 8.18 34.86
C LYS A 809 -19.36 8.62 35.15
N ARG A 810 -20.25 7.67 35.44
CA ARG A 810 -21.65 7.96 35.80
C ARG A 810 -21.78 8.79 37.06
N ARG A 811 -20.87 8.59 38.02
CA ARG A 811 -20.82 9.38 39.25
C ARG A 811 -20.41 10.82 38.96
N GLU A 812 -19.44 11.04 38.07
CA GLU A 812 -19.05 12.38 37.60
C GLU A 812 -20.18 13.08 36.86
N GLU A 813 -20.96 12.34 36.07
CA GLU A 813 -22.13 12.85 35.32
C GLU A 813 -23.39 13.03 36.19
N GLY A 814 -23.34 12.70 37.49
CA GLY A 814 -24.47 12.86 38.40
C GLY A 814 -25.67 11.95 38.09
N LEU A 815 -25.43 10.76 37.55
CA LEU A 815 -26.46 9.79 37.18
C LEU A 815 -26.81 8.83 38.33
N THR A 816 -27.88 8.05 38.14
CA THR A 816 -28.34 7.07 39.13
C THR A 816 -27.28 6.05 39.52
N THR A 817 -27.22 5.77 40.83
CA THR A 817 -26.39 4.70 41.41
C THR A 817 -27.05 3.32 41.20
N PRO A 818 -26.27 2.22 41.21
CA PRO A 818 -26.83 0.87 41.14
C PRO A 818 -27.94 0.63 42.18
N LYS A 819 -27.73 1.09 43.43
CA LYS A 819 -28.71 0.93 44.51
C LYS A 819 -30.04 1.65 44.22
N GLN A 820 -30.01 2.83 43.61
CA GLN A 820 -31.21 3.56 43.19
C GLN A 820 -31.93 2.86 42.05
N ILE A 821 -31.17 2.43 41.03
CA ILE A 821 -31.69 1.68 39.87
C ILE A 821 -32.50 0.48 40.36
N ARG A 822 -31.88 -0.35 41.20
CA ARG A 822 -32.53 -1.55 41.70
C ARG A 822 -33.77 -1.26 42.54
N PHE A 823 -33.72 -0.28 43.44
CA PHE A 823 -34.85 0.04 44.31
C PHE A 823 -36.10 0.45 43.53
N LEU A 824 -35.90 1.22 42.45
CA LEU A 824 -36.96 1.72 41.59
C LEU A 824 -37.43 0.62 40.61
N GLU A 825 -36.52 -0.13 39.99
CA GLU A 825 -36.90 -1.23 39.10
C GLU A 825 -37.68 -2.35 39.81
N GLN A 826 -37.37 -2.64 41.08
CA GLN A 826 -38.16 -3.57 41.91
C GLN A 826 -39.62 -3.11 42.10
N ARG A 827 -39.91 -1.82 41.88
CA ARG A 827 -41.25 -1.23 41.97
C ARG A 827 -41.91 -1.03 40.60
N GLY A 828 -41.32 -1.61 39.55
CA GLY A 828 -41.87 -1.61 38.20
C GLY A 828 -41.46 -0.42 37.33
N PHE A 829 -40.52 0.42 37.79
CA PHE A 829 -39.96 1.48 36.96
C PHE A 829 -38.98 0.90 35.93
N GLU A 830 -38.94 1.48 34.74
CA GLU A 830 -38.10 1.00 33.62
C GLU A 830 -37.06 2.07 33.24
N HIS A 831 -35.91 1.63 32.71
CA HIS A 831 -34.80 2.50 32.26
C HIS A 831 -34.28 3.49 33.30
N VAL A 832 -34.27 3.11 34.58
CA VAL A 832 -33.85 4.00 35.69
C VAL A 832 -32.37 4.40 35.57
N GLY A 833 -31.56 3.61 34.88
CA GLY A 833 -30.15 3.88 34.63
C GLY A 833 -29.88 5.13 33.79
N THR A 834 -30.87 5.68 33.06
CA THR A 834 -30.71 6.92 32.30
C THR A 834 -31.08 8.17 33.11
N TRP A 835 -31.62 8.01 34.32
CA TRP A 835 -32.10 9.14 35.12
C TRP A 835 -30.97 9.86 35.86
N SER A 836 -31.22 11.12 36.22
CA SER A 836 -30.33 11.85 37.12
C SER A 836 -30.41 11.30 38.55
N PHE A 837 -29.30 11.42 39.28
CA PHE A 837 -29.22 11.05 40.70
C PHE A 837 -30.28 11.78 41.54
N GLU A 838 -30.48 13.08 41.27
CA GLU A 838 -31.45 13.90 42.01
C GLU A 838 -32.89 13.49 41.72
N SER A 839 -33.25 13.25 40.46
CA SER A 839 -34.59 12.82 40.08
C SER A 839 -34.98 11.51 40.76
N ALA A 840 -34.08 10.52 40.70
CA ALA A 840 -34.28 9.24 41.37
C ALA A 840 -34.38 9.41 42.89
N LYS A 841 -33.54 10.25 43.50
CA LYS A 841 -33.58 10.54 44.94
C LYS A 841 -34.92 11.16 45.34
N ARG A 842 -35.40 12.18 44.62
CA ARG A 842 -36.71 12.84 44.88
C ARG A 842 -37.86 11.84 44.82
N LEU A 843 -37.86 10.94 43.83
CA LEU A 843 -38.89 9.91 43.74
C LEU A 843 -38.81 8.90 44.89
N ILE A 844 -37.60 8.48 45.27
CA ILE A 844 -37.39 7.59 46.42
C ILE A 844 -37.89 8.24 47.72
N ASP A 845 -37.59 9.52 47.94
CA ASP A 845 -38.05 10.27 49.10
C ASP A 845 -39.59 10.41 49.12
N ARG A 846 -40.23 10.61 47.96
CA ARG A 846 -41.69 10.59 47.81
C ARG A 846 -42.29 9.22 48.12
N ILE A 847 -41.65 8.15 47.67
CA ILE A 847 -42.06 6.78 47.99
C ILE A 847 -41.93 6.52 49.50
N ALA A 848 -40.85 6.97 50.13
CA ALA A 848 -40.64 6.85 51.57
C ALA A 848 -41.69 7.62 52.37
N GLY A 849 -41.98 8.87 51.97
CA GLY A 849 -43.04 9.70 52.57
C GLY A 849 -44.45 9.16 52.37
N ASN A 850 -44.66 8.29 51.37
CA ASN A 850 -45.92 7.61 51.09
C ASN A 850 -45.97 6.17 51.66
N GLY A 851 -45.30 5.93 52.79
CA GLY A 851 -45.30 4.61 53.45
C GLY A 851 -44.67 3.49 52.62
N TRP A 852 -43.63 3.81 51.86
CA TRP A 852 -42.89 2.92 50.95
C TRP A 852 -43.68 2.40 49.74
N LYS A 853 -44.85 3.00 49.46
CA LYS A 853 -45.71 2.69 48.31
C LYS A 853 -45.54 3.74 47.20
N VAL A 854 -45.65 3.30 45.94
CA VAL A 854 -45.65 4.21 44.80
C VAL A 854 -46.81 5.21 44.94
N PRO A 855 -46.57 6.54 44.85
CA PRO A 855 -47.62 7.55 44.94
C PRO A 855 -48.76 7.35 43.93
N ALA A 856 -49.99 7.61 44.36
CA ALA A 856 -51.15 7.58 43.47
C ALA A 856 -50.97 8.62 42.34
N GLY A 857 -51.09 8.18 41.08
CA GLY A 857 -50.89 9.02 39.89
C GLY A 857 -49.55 8.84 39.15
N ILE A 858 -48.64 8.01 39.67
CA ILE A 858 -47.41 7.63 38.95
C ILE A 858 -47.59 6.22 38.38
N ASN A 859 -47.51 6.09 37.06
CA ASN A 859 -47.40 4.80 36.38
C ASN A 859 -45.91 4.43 36.22
N PRO A 860 -45.42 3.39 36.92
CA PRO A 860 -44.00 3.04 36.89
C PRO A 860 -43.43 2.79 35.49
N LYS A 861 -44.22 2.21 34.58
CA LYS A 861 -43.77 1.87 33.21
C LYS A 861 -43.63 3.10 32.29
N GLU A 862 -44.43 4.14 32.55
CA GLU A 862 -44.48 5.35 31.72
C GLU A 862 -43.65 6.50 32.29
N TYR A 863 -43.23 6.40 33.56
CA TYR A 863 -42.44 7.44 34.21
C TYR A 863 -40.99 7.48 33.67
N ARG A 864 -40.46 8.69 33.43
CA ARG A 864 -39.16 8.91 32.77
C ARG A 864 -38.15 9.73 33.58
N GLY A 865 -38.38 9.91 34.88
CA GLY A 865 -37.40 10.56 35.76
C GLY A 865 -37.33 12.08 35.66
N GLU A 866 -38.40 12.71 35.16
CA GLU A 866 -38.59 14.18 35.18
C GLU A 866 -39.07 14.69 36.54
#